data_AF-A0A7J7K3B0-F1
#
_entry.id   AF-A0A7J7K3B0-F1
#
_cell.length_a   1.000
_cell.length_b   1.000
_cell.length_c   1.000
_cell.angle_alpha   90.00
_cell.angle_beta   90.00
_cell.angle_gamma   90.00
#
_symmetry.space_group_name_H-M   'P 1'
#
loop_
_entity.id
_entity.type
_entity.pdbx_description
1 polymer ?
#
loop_
_entity_poly.entity_id
_entity_poly.type
_entity_poly.pdbx_seq_one_letter_code
_entity_poly.pdbx_strand_id
1 'polypeptide(L)'
;MLILHLYACMYSTTHVADLYPLFEIIESPSNCTDRFFPTMADNQFEVHQEAIRKALQKEGENPVAYRCPNGHPYVIGDCGRPYYLATCHECGAQIGGQGHKAATGNAALATGDSSTQSRKGHILGRQTSRPGVAPERELSSLSCAVLRCLTHLAMYTSSLFSRYHMFRIIQPNLVREDDVRPFIDAHIQLDLQQIAQCCAESTDDCILLLHDVINRMKQASHIGENITLDTTDIRKKWEREFDERYIQPVFDNRKHNLETIKGELDTSKSVDIKDILSTVRQPLNRANLLASPGLWAYRRPLTVPALQNLLVSTYKEAPRLCDVINSSEKLMALKYLPDILNLMRLLNGEFHSKFSRAKADSLTIRDFCDQYATEANGIRRLTNSYISSWNLMLQSSNKSMTVTLILMNIDSPLSQLLYDRHAPKSTTKSQISTPFQLVNFLVDIQNKLLAYDDNRQSIKLSSANSSHVISIENCDELLDLVLAHGEYELRETTSVTYNWPAIEREVIHRYISNKPRIEFSRDQLPFYVYQEDFNLHNQMQTINESQERLDKHFQESIINALTQRIPVLTAHLKDLQVIINILSVAPHIEGEDSLAEYMKETFGREPEYLSQEIRIKHVKHVWLLLKYAQTDLLMKQHQEPFDDLPAEYRDNINQDLLIDLSDHFRYNSPKTKKFLLQLFDFIIIGLNKAAVVQDSADPENSIVEALKTHIMKSFDEIQAYELMEELPPLPTQLKARHASKAWCYIWTQYTTRRE
;
A
#
# COMPACT_ATOMS: atom_id res chain seq x y z
N MET A 1 -10.21 -39.83 18.22
CA MET A 1 -9.06 -40.57 18.76
C MET A 1 -7.86 -39.65 19.04
N LEU A 2 -7.39 -38.84 18.07
CA LEU A 2 -6.28 -37.89 18.30
C LEU A 2 -6.46 -36.99 19.54
N ILE A 3 -7.65 -36.40 19.72
CA ILE A 3 -7.98 -35.56 20.88
C ILE A 3 -7.77 -36.32 22.21
N LEU A 4 -8.26 -37.55 22.30
CA LEU A 4 -8.11 -38.40 23.48
C LEU A 4 -6.64 -38.77 23.72
N HIS A 5 -5.88 -39.04 22.65
CA HIS A 5 -4.46 -39.36 22.76
C HIS A 5 -3.65 -38.15 23.25
N LEU A 6 -3.90 -36.96 22.71
CA LEU A 6 -3.28 -35.73 23.16
C LEU A 6 -3.63 -35.46 24.63
N TYR A 7 -4.90 -35.55 25.01
CA TYR A 7 -5.34 -35.39 26.39
C TYR A 7 -4.63 -36.38 27.34
N ALA A 8 -4.59 -37.67 27.00
CA ALA A 8 -3.89 -38.67 27.80
C ALA A 8 -2.38 -38.41 27.89
N CYS A 9 -1.75 -37.99 26.80
CA CYS A 9 -0.35 -37.60 26.78
C CYS A 9 -0.08 -36.45 27.74
N MET A 10 -0.82 -35.36 27.63
CA MET A 10 -0.65 -34.14 28.43
C MET A 10 -0.77 -34.41 29.94
N TYR A 11 -1.69 -35.28 30.35
CA TYR A 11 -1.82 -35.69 31.75
C TYR A 11 -0.73 -36.65 32.25
N SER A 12 -0.14 -37.44 31.35
CA SER A 12 1.02 -38.28 31.70
C SER A 12 2.33 -37.50 31.78
N THR A 13 2.40 -36.32 31.16
CA THR A 13 3.60 -35.49 31.02
C THR A 13 3.49 -34.13 31.71
N THR A 14 2.72 -34.01 32.79
CA THR A 14 2.53 -32.74 33.52
C THR A 14 3.83 -32.15 34.09
N HIS A 15 4.86 -32.97 34.26
CA HIS A 15 6.19 -32.60 34.73
C HIS A 15 7.15 -32.16 33.60
N VAL A 16 6.72 -32.27 32.34
CA VAL A 16 7.56 -31.93 31.17
C VAL A 16 7.36 -30.46 30.81
N ALA A 17 8.38 -29.65 31.10
CA ALA A 17 8.33 -28.19 30.96
C ALA A 17 7.95 -27.71 29.55
N ASP A 18 8.46 -28.39 28.51
CA ASP A 18 8.28 -27.96 27.12
C ASP A 18 6.86 -28.22 26.60
N LEU A 19 6.11 -29.13 27.22
CA LEU A 19 4.74 -29.45 26.84
C LEU A 19 3.72 -28.57 27.58
N TYR A 20 4.19 -27.79 28.57
CA TYR A 20 3.35 -26.96 29.40
C TYR A 20 2.49 -25.96 28.61
N PRO A 21 2.96 -25.27 27.55
CA PRO A 21 2.10 -24.37 26.78
C PRO A 21 0.82 -25.03 26.21
N LEU A 22 0.92 -26.29 25.75
CA LEU A 22 -0.25 -27.04 25.28
C LEU A 22 -1.13 -27.52 26.44
N PHE A 23 -0.51 -27.90 27.55
CA PHE A 23 -1.23 -28.27 28.78
C PHE A 23 -1.98 -27.08 29.40
N GLU A 24 -1.38 -25.88 29.40
CA GLU A 24 -1.99 -24.65 29.91
C GLU A 24 -3.26 -24.29 29.14
N ILE A 25 -3.27 -24.48 27.81
CA ILE A 25 -4.46 -24.29 26.97
C ILE A 25 -5.60 -25.22 27.41
N ILE A 26 -5.30 -26.47 27.78
CA ILE A 26 -6.30 -27.47 28.18
C ILE A 26 -6.83 -27.20 29.58
N GLU A 27 -5.95 -27.06 30.57
CA GLU A 27 -6.33 -27.00 32.00
C GLU A 27 -6.62 -25.59 32.51
N SER A 28 -5.92 -24.57 31.99
CA SER A 28 -5.96 -23.20 32.53
C SER A 28 -6.22 -22.16 31.44
N PRO A 29 -7.33 -22.29 30.68
CA PRO A 29 -7.63 -21.40 29.57
C PRO A 29 -7.87 -19.95 30.00
N SER A 30 -8.17 -19.69 31.27
CA SER A 30 -8.28 -18.33 31.82
C SER A 30 -6.97 -17.54 31.69
N ASN A 31 -5.81 -18.21 31.76
CA ASN A 31 -4.50 -17.56 31.70
C ASN A 31 -4.08 -17.29 30.26
N CYS A 32 -4.64 -18.04 29.31
CA CYS A 32 -4.25 -18.00 27.91
C CYS A 32 -4.73 -16.75 27.16
N THR A 33 -5.62 -15.93 27.72
CA THR A 33 -6.02 -14.65 27.09
C THR A 33 -4.85 -13.70 26.93
N ASP A 34 -3.88 -13.76 27.83
CA ASP A 34 -2.70 -12.90 27.84
C ASP A 34 -1.41 -13.59 27.36
N ARG A 35 -1.52 -14.77 26.73
CA ARG A 35 -0.38 -15.53 26.19
C ARG A 35 -0.30 -15.44 24.67
N PHE A 36 0.90 -15.61 24.14
CA PHE A 36 1.13 -15.69 22.69
C PHE A 36 0.89 -17.12 22.20
N PHE A 37 -0.14 -17.33 21.39
CA PHE A 37 -0.41 -18.65 20.84
C PHE A 37 0.66 -19.06 19.83
N PRO A 38 1.06 -20.34 19.80
CA PRO A 38 1.92 -20.89 18.77
C PRO A 38 1.35 -20.71 17.38
N THR A 39 2.23 -20.60 16.37
CA THR A 39 1.88 -20.53 14.94
C THR A 39 0.96 -19.37 14.54
N MET A 40 0.74 -18.42 15.45
CA MET A 40 0.05 -17.17 15.16
C MET A 40 1.01 -16.20 14.48
N ALA A 41 0.50 -15.42 13.53
CA ALA A 41 1.28 -14.39 12.87
C ALA A 41 1.75 -13.35 13.89
N ASP A 42 3.00 -12.93 13.78
CA ASP A 42 3.42 -11.70 14.41
C ASP A 42 2.64 -10.53 13.82
N ASN A 43 2.36 -9.52 14.66
CA ASN A 43 1.70 -8.30 14.21
C ASN A 43 2.70 -7.55 13.30
N GLN A 44 2.73 -7.92 12.02
CA GLN A 44 3.70 -7.42 11.05
C GLN A 44 3.64 -5.90 10.90
N PHE A 45 2.52 -5.30 11.27
CA PHE A 45 2.34 -3.85 11.29
C PHE A 45 3.38 -3.15 12.17
N GLU A 46 3.82 -3.76 13.26
CA GLU A 46 4.79 -3.15 14.20
C GLU A 46 6.24 -3.36 13.75
N VAL A 47 6.57 -4.51 13.13
CA VAL A 47 7.85 -4.70 12.43
C VAL A 47 8.00 -3.65 11.32
N HIS A 48 6.91 -3.35 10.62
CA HIS A 48 6.86 -2.27 9.63
C HIS A 48 6.93 -0.88 10.27
N GLN A 49 6.27 -0.62 11.40
CA GLN A 49 6.39 0.65 12.12
C GLN A 49 7.81 0.89 12.65
N GLU A 50 8.48 -0.14 13.14
CA GLU A 50 9.88 -0.05 13.58
C GLU A 50 10.83 0.15 12.38
N ALA A 51 10.54 -0.47 11.24
CA ALA A 51 11.26 -0.21 9.99
C ALA A 51 11.05 1.23 9.50
N ILE A 52 9.82 1.75 9.55
CA ILE A 52 9.48 3.14 9.22
C ILE A 52 10.17 4.10 10.21
N ARG A 53 10.11 3.81 11.51
CA ARG A 53 10.79 4.60 12.56
C ARG A 53 12.29 4.67 12.32
N LYS A 54 12.92 3.53 12.00
CA LYS A 54 14.35 3.48 11.64
C LYS A 54 14.67 4.19 10.32
N ALA A 55 13.78 4.13 9.33
CA ALA A 55 13.95 4.83 8.06
C ALA A 55 13.87 6.36 8.25
N LEU A 56 12.86 6.85 8.97
CA LEU A 56 12.70 8.27 9.27
C LEU A 56 13.84 8.81 10.16
N GLN A 57 14.35 8.01 11.10
CA GLN A 57 15.55 8.37 11.88
C GLN A 57 16.80 8.52 11.01
N LYS A 58 16.95 7.72 9.94
CA LYS A 58 18.05 7.88 8.98
C LYS A 58 17.91 9.15 8.13
N GLU A 59 16.69 9.67 7.97
CA GLU A 59 16.40 10.93 7.28
C GLU A 59 16.50 12.16 8.22
N GLY A 60 16.89 11.97 9.49
CA GLY A 60 17.11 13.05 10.46
C GLY A 60 15.89 13.42 11.30
N GLU A 61 14.80 12.67 11.21
CA GLU A 61 13.59 12.88 12.02
C GLU A 61 13.68 12.20 13.40
N ASN A 62 12.82 12.64 14.33
CA ASN A 62 12.60 12.03 15.65
C ASN A 62 11.19 11.43 15.78
N PRO A 63 10.90 10.31 15.08
CA PRO A 63 9.58 9.70 15.06
C PRO A 63 9.19 9.07 16.40
N VAL A 64 7.93 9.28 16.81
CA VAL A 64 7.34 8.72 18.04
C VAL A 64 6.07 7.95 17.71
N ALA A 65 5.92 6.76 18.30
CA ALA A 65 4.74 5.92 18.12
C ALA A 65 3.64 6.29 19.13
N TYR A 66 2.38 6.18 18.70
CA TYR A 66 1.18 6.48 19.46
C TYR A 66 0.15 5.35 19.33
N ARG A 67 -0.85 5.34 20.23
CA ARG A 67 -2.05 4.50 20.12
C ARG A 67 -3.31 5.36 20.08
N CYS A 68 -4.27 4.95 19.27
CA CYS A 68 -5.60 5.54 19.25
C CYS A 68 -6.41 5.14 20.52
N PRO A 69 -7.58 5.76 20.77
CA PRO A 69 -8.43 5.42 21.91
C PRO A 69 -8.85 3.94 22.01
N ASN A 70 -8.86 3.23 20.87
CA ASN A 70 -9.20 1.81 20.78
C ASN A 70 -7.95 0.90 20.71
N GLY A 71 -6.76 1.42 20.95
CA GLY A 71 -5.53 0.63 21.09
C GLY A 71 -4.74 0.37 19.80
N HIS A 72 -5.23 0.75 18.61
CA HIS A 72 -4.49 0.59 17.35
C HIS A 72 -3.30 1.56 17.26
N PRO A 73 -2.09 1.06 16.89
CA PRO A 73 -0.88 1.86 16.87
C PRO A 73 -0.72 2.68 15.58
N TYR A 74 -0.08 3.85 15.67
CA TYR A 74 0.31 4.71 14.54
C TYR A 74 1.60 5.49 14.85
N VAL A 75 2.33 5.96 13.83
CA VAL A 75 3.62 6.67 13.98
C VAL A 75 3.48 8.12 13.55
N ILE A 76 4.07 9.03 14.32
CA ILE A 76 4.20 10.45 13.97
C ILE A 76 5.68 10.73 13.71
N GLY A 77 6.00 11.22 12.50
CA GLY A 77 7.36 11.61 12.08
C GLY A 77 7.79 13.00 12.59
N ASP A 78 8.76 13.59 11.91
CA ASP A 78 9.34 14.92 12.18
C ASP A 78 9.86 15.07 13.63
N CYS A 79 9.12 15.77 14.48
CA CYS A 79 9.45 15.99 15.89
C CYS A 79 8.77 15.00 16.85
N GLY A 80 7.96 14.08 16.32
CA GLY A 80 7.26 13.05 17.10
C GLY A 80 6.08 13.57 17.93
N ARG A 81 5.65 14.82 17.71
CA ARG A 81 4.54 15.45 18.45
C ARG A 81 3.33 15.68 17.55
N PRO A 82 2.10 15.37 17.99
CA PRO A 82 0.91 15.45 17.13
C PRO A 82 0.55 16.89 16.78
N TYR A 83 0.51 17.23 15.49
CA TYR A 83 0.15 18.56 15.00
C TYR A 83 -1.11 18.57 14.13
N TYR A 84 -1.43 17.43 13.50
CA TYR A 84 -2.62 17.24 12.68
C TYR A 84 -3.54 16.16 13.25
N LEU A 85 -4.84 16.34 13.03
CA LEU A 85 -5.87 15.34 13.32
C LEU A 85 -6.06 14.43 12.11
N ALA A 86 -6.25 13.13 12.37
CA ALA A 86 -6.61 12.14 11.36
C ALA A 86 -7.58 11.10 11.96
N THR A 87 -7.97 10.11 11.17
CA THR A 87 -8.82 8.99 11.62
C THR A 87 -8.06 7.67 11.58
N CYS A 88 -8.20 6.86 12.62
CA CYS A 88 -7.68 5.50 12.70
C CYS A 88 -8.29 4.64 11.59
N HIS A 89 -7.43 3.95 10.85
CA HIS A 89 -7.84 3.11 9.73
C HIS A 89 -8.53 1.81 10.16
N GLU A 90 -8.27 1.32 11.38
CA GLU A 90 -8.89 0.09 11.90
C GLU A 90 -10.26 0.34 12.52
N CYS A 91 -10.44 1.42 13.29
CA CYS A 91 -11.67 1.64 14.06
C CYS A 91 -12.38 2.97 13.82
N GLY A 92 -11.85 3.82 12.93
CA GLY A 92 -12.42 5.13 12.65
C GLY A 92 -12.26 6.17 13.76
N ALA A 93 -11.67 5.83 14.91
CA ALA A 93 -11.47 6.78 16.01
C ALA A 93 -10.49 7.90 15.64
N GLN A 94 -10.66 9.08 16.23
CA GLN A 94 -9.81 10.23 15.97
C GLN A 94 -8.38 10.00 16.51
N ILE A 95 -7.37 10.23 15.67
CA ILE A 95 -5.94 10.08 15.97
C ILE A 95 -5.16 11.38 15.73
N GLY A 96 -3.95 11.47 16.28
CA GLY A 96 -3.11 12.66 16.14
C GLY A 96 -3.41 13.71 17.21
N GLY A 97 -3.45 14.99 16.81
CA GLY A 97 -3.66 16.10 17.75
C GLY A 97 -3.44 17.47 17.10
N GLN A 98 -3.47 18.55 17.89
CA GLN A 98 -3.25 19.92 17.42
C GLN A 98 -2.25 20.64 18.32
N GLY A 99 -1.41 21.50 17.75
CA GLY A 99 -0.47 22.33 18.51
C GLY A 99 0.49 21.51 19.39
N HIS A 100 0.99 20.39 18.88
CA HIS A 100 1.84 19.43 19.59
C HIS A 100 1.19 18.73 20.80
N LYS A 101 -0.14 18.76 20.90
CA LYS A 101 -0.91 18.08 21.95
C LYS A 101 -1.77 16.97 21.34
N ALA A 102 -1.66 15.76 21.87
CA ALA A 102 -2.45 14.62 21.44
C ALA A 102 -3.95 14.85 21.67
N ALA A 103 -4.78 14.39 20.73
CA ALA A 103 -6.23 14.35 20.87
C ALA A 103 -6.64 13.38 22.00
N THR A 104 -7.78 13.63 22.63
CA THR A 104 -8.26 12.85 23.78
C THR A 104 -8.25 11.34 23.50
N GLY A 105 -7.68 10.56 24.41
CA GLY A 105 -7.55 9.11 24.30
C GLY A 105 -6.38 8.62 23.43
N ASN A 106 -5.60 9.52 22.81
CA ASN A 106 -4.36 9.14 22.14
C ASN A 106 -3.18 9.18 23.12
N ALA A 107 -2.36 8.14 23.13
CA ALA A 107 -1.24 8.00 24.06
C ALA A 107 0.07 7.74 23.31
N ALA A 108 1.14 8.45 23.68
CA ALA A 108 2.48 8.18 23.19
C ALA A 108 3.01 6.88 23.80
N LEU A 109 3.66 6.04 22.98
CA LEU A 109 4.34 4.85 23.43
C LEU A 109 5.74 5.23 23.91
N ALA A 110 6.08 4.89 25.15
CA ALA A 110 7.40 5.18 25.71
C ALA A 110 8.49 4.39 24.97
N THR A 111 9.57 5.08 24.60
CA THR A 111 10.79 4.45 24.05
C THR A 111 11.39 3.52 25.11
N GLY A 112 11.19 2.21 24.93
CA GLY A 112 11.64 1.19 25.88
C GLY A 112 10.58 0.16 26.26
N ASP A 113 9.31 0.37 25.89
CA ASP A 113 8.27 -0.63 26.07
C ASP A 113 8.39 -1.73 24.99
N SER A 114 9.28 -2.68 25.24
CA SER A 114 9.42 -3.96 24.53
C SER A 114 8.21 -4.89 24.69
N SER A 115 7.12 -4.40 25.30
CA SER A 115 5.85 -5.07 25.59
C SER A 115 4.78 -4.90 24.48
N THR A 116 5.10 -4.21 23.38
CA THR A 116 4.12 -3.82 22.35
C THR A 116 4.03 -4.83 21.20
N GLN A 117 3.77 -6.07 21.58
CA GLN A 117 4.00 -7.31 20.85
C GLN A 117 2.74 -7.85 20.12
N SER A 118 2.92 -8.83 19.21
CA SER A 118 1.93 -9.74 18.60
C SER A 118 0.60 -9.88 19.39
N ARG A 119 -0.56 -9.87 18.71
CA ARG A 119 -1.85 -9.98 19.42
C ARG A 119 -1.90 -11.31 20.19
N LYS A 120 -2.10 -11.21 21.51
CA LYS A 120 -2.25 -12.35 22.43
C LYS A 120 -3.58 -13.06 22.18
N GLY A 121 -3.62 -14.35 22.49
CA GLY A 121 -4.75 -15.24 22.15
C GLY A 121 -4.67 -15.84 20.75
N HIS A 122 -5.78 -16.42 20.30
CA HIS A 122 -5.91 -17.04 18.98
C HIS A 122 -6.42 -15.99 18.00
N ILE A 123 -5.67 -15.70 16.94
CA ILE A 123 -5.91 -14.53 16.06
C ILE A 123 -6.29 -14.90 14.63
N LEU A 124 -6.65 -16.16 14.38
CA LEU A 124 -7.04 -16.60 13.04
C LEU A 124 -8.52 -16.32 12.81
N GLY A 125 -8.83 -15.73 11.65
CA GLY A 125 -10.20 -15.62 11.14
C GLY A 125 -10.81 -16.98 10.78
N ARG A 126 -12.00 -16.97 10.17
CA ARG A 126 -12.69 -18.18 9.72
C ARG A 126 -11.79 -19.01 8.79
N GLN A 127 -11.89 -20.34 8.88
CA GLN A 127 -11.10 -21.26 8.05
C GLN A 127 -11.19 -20.96 6.54
N THR A 128 -12.36 -20.54 6.03
CA THR A 128 -12.57 -20.21 4.61
C THR A 128 -11.76 -19.01 4.13
N SER A 129 -11.30 -18.16 5.05
CA SER A 129 -10.47 -16.98 4.77
C SER A 129 -8.98 -17.24 4.98
N ARG A 130 -8.59 -18.44 5.44
CA ARG A 130 -7.18 -18.79 5.64
C ARG A 130 -6.55 -19.12 4.28
N PRO A 131 -5.47 -18.43 3.88
CA PRO A 131 -4.63 -18.91 2.79
C PRO A 131 -3.94 -20.22 3.19
N GLY A 132 -3.27 -20.87 2.23
CA GLY A 132 -2.45 -22.06 2.48
C GLY A 132 -1.41 -21.86 3.59
N VAL A 133 -0.81 -22.96 4.09
CA VAL A 133 0.15 -22.85 5.20
C VAL A 133 1.45 -22.23 4.72
N ALA A 134 1.68 -21.00 5.15
CA ALA A 134 2.96 -20.32 5.00
C ALA A 134 3.91 -20.70 6.16
N PRO A 135 5.23 -20.67 5.92
CA PRO A 135 6.20 -20.81 6.99
C PRO A 135 6.08 -19.63 7.98
N GLU A 136 6.19 -19.93 9.26
CA GLU A 136 6.14 -18.95 10.35
C GLU A 136 7.46 -18.95 11.11
N ARG A 137 8.11 -17.78 11.16
CA ARG A 137 9.42 -17.59 11.83
C ARG A 137 10.47 -18.57 11.31
N GLU A 138 10.86 -19.55 12.12
CA GLU A 138 11.88 -20.57 11.81
C GLU A 138 11.25 -21.94 11.48
N LEU A 139 9.91 -22.02 11.45
CA LEU A 139 9.18 -23.25 11.13
C LEU A 139 8.97 -23.40 9.62
N SER A 140 9.14 -24.64 9.14
CA SER A 140 8.68 -25.04 7.81
C SER A 140 7.14 -24.96 7.70
N SER A 141 6.59 -24.92 6.49
CA SER A 141 5.13 -24.95 6.29
C SER A 141 4.50 -26.22 6.91
N LEU A 142 5.17 -27.37 6.79
CA LEU A 142 4.72 -28.62 7.39
C LEU A 142 4.74 -28.55 8.93
N SER A 143 5.85 -28.10 9.51
CA SER A 143 6.01 -27.96 10.95
C SER A 143 4.98 -27.00 11.55
N CYS A 144 4.74 -25.88 10.85
CA CYS A 144 3.72 -24.92 11.21
C CYS A 144 2.30 -25.53 11.18
N ALA A 145 1.97 -26.32 10.15
CA ALA A 145 0.69 -27.00 10.03
C ALA A 145 0.48 -28.02 11.17
N VAL A 146 1.50 -28.81 11.49
CA VAL A 146 1.48 -29.82 12.57
C VAL A 146 1.30 -29.15 13.93
N LEU A 147 2.12 -28.15 14.25
CA LEU A 147 2.04 -27.45 15.54
C LEU A 147 0.70 -26.71 15.71
N ARG A 148 0.17 -26.14 14.62
CA ARG A 148 -1.14 -25.50 14.61
C ARG A 148 -2.27 -26.50 14.85
N CYS A 149 -2.20 -27.67 14.22
CA CYS A 149 -3.14 -28.77 14.46
C CYS A 149 -3.13 -29.21 15.93
N LEU A 150 -1.94 -29.40 16.53
CA LEU A 150 -1.80 -29.73 17.97
C LEU A 150 -2.39 -28.64 18.87
N THR A 151 -2.18 -27.37 18.52
CA THR A 151 -2.75 -26.22 19.25
C THR A 151 -4.28 -26.23 19.17
N HIS A 152 -4.87 -26.44 17.99
CA HIS A 152 -6.33 -26.54 17.85
C HIS A 152 -6.92 -27.80 18.52
N LEU A 153 -6.20 -28.93 18.53
CA LEU A 153 -6.60 -30.12 19.30
C LEU A 153 -6.65 -29.82 20.81
N ALA A 154 -5.65 -29.09 21.34
CA ALA A 154 -5.65 -28.63 22.73
C ALA A 154 -6.81 -27.67 23.01
N MET A 155 -7.06 -26.69 22.14
CA MET A 155 -8.20 -25.78 22.26
C MET A 155 -9.55 -26.50 22.21
N TYR A 156 -9.69 -27.48 21.32
CA TYR A 156 -10.92 -28.28 21.22
C TYR A 156 -11.15 -29.04 22.53
N THR A 157 -10.10 -29.65 23.08
CA THR A 157 -10.15 -30.33 24.37
C THR A 157 -10.58 -29.39 25.48
N SER A 158 -10.00 -28.18 25.55
CA SER A 158 -10.37 -27.14 26.51
C SER A 158 -11.83 -26.70 26.37
N SER A 159 -12.36 -26.61 25.15
CA SER A 159 -13.76 -26.24 24.87
C SER A 159 -14.80 -27.25 25.38
N LEU A 160 -14.37 -28.46 25.76
CA LEU A 160 -15.21 -29.45 26.43
C LEU A 160 -15.46 -29.07 27.88
N PHE A 161 -14.47 -28.47 28.55
CA PHE A 161 -14.51 -28.12 29.97
C PHE A 161 -14.86 -26.65 30.22
N SER A 162 -14.39 -25.73 29.36
CA SER A 162 -14.43 -24.29 29.61
C SER A 162 -14.71 -23.48 28.32
N ARG A 163 -15.95 -23.59 27.83
CA ARG A 163 -16.39 -22.93 26.58
C ARG A 163 -16.27 -21.40 26.63
N TYR A 164 -16.64 -20.80 27.76
CA TYR A 164 -16.59 -19.34 27.96
C TYR A 164 -15.18 -18.77 27.82
N HIS A 165 -14.15 -19.44 28.37
CA HIS A 165 -12.78 -18.96 28.25
C HIS A 165 -12.26 -19.11 26.82
N MET A 166 -12.57 -20.22 26.13
CA MET A 166 -12.24 -20.37 24.71
C MET A 166 -12.89 -19.30 23.84
N PHE A 167 -14.15 -18.94 24.12
CA PHE A 167 -14.85 -17.85 23.44
C PHE A 167 -14.11 -16.51 23.58
N ARG A 168 -13.49 -16.24 24.73
CA ARG A 168 -12.71 -15.00 24.97
C ARG A 168 -11.31 -15.00 24.36
N ILE A 169 -10.72 -16.17 24.11
CA ILE A 169 -9.37 -16.29 23.53
C ILE A 169 -9.38 -16.10 22.02
N ILE A 170 -10.46 -16.48 21.33
CA ILE A 170 -10.57 -16.45 19.87
C ILE A 170 -10.87 -15.03 19.38
N GLN A 171 -10.03 -14.56 18.46
CA GLN A 171 -10.14 -13.28 17.74
C GLN A 171 -10.11 -13.59 16.24
N PRO A 172 -11.12 -13.20 15.45
CA PRO A 172 -12.21 -12.28 15.74
C PRO A 172 -13.29 -12.86 16.66
N ASN A 173 -13.93 -11.99 17.45
CA ASN A 173 -14.99 -12.38 18.39
C ASN A 173 -16.09 -13.15 17.66
N LEU A 174 -16.36 -14.37 18.14
CA LEU A 174 -17.48 -15.17 17.66
C LEU A 174 -18.81 -14.53 18.09
N VAL A 175 -19.88 -14.80 17.35
CA VAL A 175 -21.20 -14.22 17.63
C VAL A 175 -21.83 -14.90 18.84
N ARG A 176 -21.64 -16.22 18.98
CA ARG A 176 -22.19 -17.04 20.06
C ARG A 176 -21.12 -17.95 20.64
N GLU A 177 -21.20 -18.23 21.95
CA GLU A 177 -20.32 -19.20 22.61
C GLU A 177 -20.45 -20.61 22.02
N ASP A 178 -21.63 -20.96 21.52
CA ASP A 178 -21.89 -22.26 20.88
C ASP A 178 -21.11 -22.45 19.57
N ASP A 179 -20.66 -21.37 18.93
CA ASP A 179 -19.90 -21.41 17.68
C ASP A 179 -18.43 -21.79 17.88
N VAL A 180 -17.93 -21.83 19.13
CA VAL A 180 -16.53 -22.15 19.45
C VAL A 180 -16.11 -23.53 18.93
N ARG A 181 -16.94 -24.57 19.16
CA ARG A 181 -16.59 -25.94 18.73
C ARG A 181 -16.64 -26.12 17.22
N PRO A 182 -17.71 -25.70 16.51
CA PRO A 182 -17.73 -25.72 15.05
C PRO A 182 -16.56 -24.95 14.44
N PHE A 183 -16.19 -23.81 15.04
CA PHE A 183 -15.04 -23.02 14.60
C PHE A 183 -13.73 -23.82 14.72
N ILE A 184 -13.42 -24.35 15.90
CA ILE A 184 -12.16 -25.10 16.11
C ILE A 184 -12.15 -26.40 15.27
N ASP A 185 -13.26 -27.11 15.17
CA ASP A 185 -13.36 -28.34 14.36
C ASP A 185 -13.08 -28.07 12.88
N ALA A 186 -13.62 -26.99 12.33
CA ALA A 186 -13.37 -26.62 10.96
C ALA A 186 -11.89 -26.24 10.72
N HIS A 187 -11.20 -25.68 11.74
CA HIS A 187 -9.76 -25.46 11.68
C HIS A 187 -8.95 -26.76 11.74
N ILE A 188 -9.33 -27.73 12.59
CA ILE A 188 -8.66 -29.04 12.66
C ILE A 188 -8.77 -29.77 11.32
N GLN A 189 -9.95 -29.78 10.70
CA GLN A 189 -10.16 -30.40 9.39
C GLN A 189 -9.27 -29.75 8.31
N LEU A 190 -9.20 -28.41 8.30
CA LEU A 190 -8.31 -27.69 7.39
C LEU A 190 -6.84 -28.00 7.65
N ASP A 191 -6.40 -28.03 8.91
CA ASP A 191 -5.01 -28.32 9.24
C ASP A 191 -4.62 -29.75 8.82
N LEU A 192 -5.49 -30.74 8.99
CA LEU A 192 -5.25 -32.11 8.50
C LEU A 192 -5.12 -32.17 6.97
N GLN A 193 -5.97 -31.43 6.25
CA GLN A 193 -5.85 -31.31 4.79
C GLN A 193 -4.54 -30.65 4.38
N GLN A 194 -4.14 -29.58 5.08
CA GLN A 194 -2.90 -28.85 4.82
C GLN A 194 -1.67 -29.71 5.12
N ILE A 195 -1.66 -30.48 6.20
CA ILE A 195 -0.59 -31.45 6.51
C ILE A 195 -0.49 -32.48 5.38
N ALA A 196 -1.62 -33.07 4.96
CA ALA A 196 -1.64 -34.07 3.88
C ALA A 196 -1.15 -33.49 2.53
N GLN A 197 -1.49 -32.24 2.23
CA GLN A 197 -0.96 -31.53 1.06
C GLN A 197 0.54 -31.28 1.16
N CYS A 198 1.05 -30.93 2.34
CA CYS A 198 2.46 -30.66 2.59
C CYS A 198 3.34 -31.91 2.55
N CYS A 199 2.87 -33.06 3.05
CA CYS A 199 3.69 -34.28 3.08
C CYS A 199 3.45 -35.23 1.89
N ALA A 200 2.45 -34.94 1.04
CA ALA A 200 1.96 -35.80 -0.04
C ALA A 200 1.49 -37.20 0.42
N GLU A 201 1.10 -37.35 1.69
CA GLU A 201 0.61 -38.61 2.26
C GLU A 201 -0.92 -38.60 2.38
N SER A 202 -1.53 -39.76 2.71
CA SER A 202 -2.96 -39.83 3.00
C SER A 202 -3.34 -39.12 4.29
N THR A 203 -4.60 -38.65 4.40
CA THR A 203 -5.08 -38.05 5.66
C THR A 203 -4.96 -39.03 6.83
N ASP A 204 -5.18 -40.32 6.55
CA ASP A 204 -5.05 -41.39 7.54
C ASP A 204 -3.59 -41.59 7.94
N ASP A 205 -2.66 -41.53 6.98
CA ASP A 205 -1.22 -41.60 7.25
C ASP A 205 -0.74 -40.37 8.03
N CYS A 206 -1.24 -39.18 7.73
CA CYS A 206 -0.98 -37.98 8.52
C CYS A 206 -1.48 -38.13 9.95
N ILE A 207 -2.66 -38.74 10.15
CA ILE A 207 -3.19 -39.02 11.49
C ILE A 207 -2.27 -40.01 12.23
N LEU A 208 -1.76 -41.05 11.57
CA LEU A 208 -0.80 -41.99 12.16
C LEU A 208 0.52 -41.29 12.55
N LEU A 209 1.05 -40.43 11.68
CA LEU A 209 2.24 -39.62 11.98
C LEU A 209 1.98 -38.64 13.14
N LEU A 210 0.81 -38.01 13.22
CA LEU A 210 0.44 -37.17 14.36
C LEU A 210 0.35 -37.99 15.66
N HIS A 211 -0.15 -39.23 15.60
CA HIS A 211 -0.11 -40.14 16.73
C HIS A 211 1.34 -40.46 17.15
N ASP A 212 2.27 -40.63 16.21
CA ASP A 212 3.70 -40.82 16.52
C ASP A 212 4.34 -39.57 17.16
N VAL A 213 4.01 -38.37 16.67
CA VAL A 213 4.43 -37.10 17.31
C VAL A 213 3.97 -37.05 18.76
N ILE A 214 2.69 -37.36 19.03
CA ILE A 214 2.14 -37.38 20.40
C ILE A 214 2.81 -38.48 21.24
N ASN A 215 3.12 -39.65 20.66
CA ASN A 215 3.83 -40.71 21.37
C ASN A 215 5.26 -40.30 21.75
N ARG A 216 5.96 -39.54 20.90
CA ARG A 216 7.27 -38.96 21.24
C ARG A 216 7.17 -37.89 22.31
N MET A 217 6.12 -37.05 22.28
CA MET A 217 5.84 -36.10 23.36
C MET A 217 5.66 -36.85 24.70
N LYS A 218 4.96 -37.98 24.71
CA LYS A 218 4.80 -38.83 25.90
C LYS A 218 6.13 -39.38 26.44
N GLN A 219 7.10 -39.66 25.57
CA GLN A 219 8.42 -40.18 25.94
C GLN A 219 9.40 -39.09 26.41
N ALA A 220 8.99 -37.81 26.35
CA ALA A 220 9.82 -36.70 26.76
C ALA A 220 10.08 -36.73 28.28
N SER A 221 11.31 -36.41 28.67
CA SER A 221 11.76 -36.40 30.08
C SER A 221 12.38 -35.07 30.50
N HIS A 222 12.02 -33.97 29.83
CA HIS A 222 12.59 -32.65 30.12
C HIS A 222 11.99 -32.08 31.41
N ILE A 223 12.68 -32.30 32.53
CA ILE A 223 12.30 -31.81 33.85
C ILE A 223 12.88 -30.41 34.01
N GLY A 224 12.02 -29.40 34.16
CA GLY A 224 12.40 -28.00 34.31
C GLY A 224 11.23 -27.13 34.78
N GLU A 225 11.44 -25.82 34.86
CA GLU A 225 10.35 -24.86 35.11
C GLU A 225 9.41 -24.78 33.91
N ASN A 226 8.10 -24.76 34.17
CA ASN A 226 7.07 -24.69 33.15
C ASN A 226 7.25 -23.46 32.24
N ILE A 227 7.35 -23.69 30.93
CA ILE A 227 7.53 -22.61 29.96
C ILE A 227 6.20 -21.93 29.72
N THR A 228 6.10 -20.63 29.99
CA THR A 228 4.93 -19.82 29.68
C THR A 228 5.20 -18.89 28.49
N LEU A 229 4.25 -18.82 27.54
CA LEU A 229 4.40 -18.04 26.31
C LEU A 229 4.05 -16.56 26.54
N ASP A 230 4.87 -15.88 27.34
CA ASP A 230 4.66 -14.50 27.78
C ASP A 230 5.20 -13.43 26.85
N THR A 231 6.18 -13.78 26.01
CA THR A 231 6.80 -12.86 25.06
C THR A 231 6.96 -13.51 23.70
N THR A 232 7.06 -12.69 22.66
CA THR A 232 7.31 -13.13 21.28
C THR A 232 8.62 -13.91 21.15
N ASP A 233 9.65 -13.56 21.92
CA ASP A 233 10.95 -14.21 21.90
C ASP A 233 10.90 -15.60 22.54
N ILE A 234 10.20 -15.74 23.67
CA ILE A 234 9.99 -17.04 24.32
C ILE A 234 9.18 -17.95 23.39
N ARG A 235 8.10 -17.46 22.77
CA ARG A 235 7.33 -18.22 21.77
C ARG A 235 8.22 -18.66 20.62
N LYS A 236 9.00 -17.76 20.04
CA LYS A 236 9.89 -18.09 18.91
C LYS A 236 10.90 -19.18 19.27
N LYS A 237 11.54 -19.07 20.45
CA LYS A 237 12.49 -20.07 20.94
C LYS A 237 11.80 -21.43 21.18
N TRP A 238 10.65 -21.41 21.85
CA TRP A 238 9.87 -22.61 22.16
C TRP A 238 9.42 -23.35 20.89
N GLU A 239 8.94 -22.62 19.88
CA GLU A 239 8.50 -23.23 18.62
C GLU A 239 9.64 -23.94 17.88
N ARG A 240 10.83 -23.34 17.83
CA ARG A 240 12.01 -24.00 17.22
C ARG A 240 12.38 -25.27 17.99
N GLU A 241 12.48 -25.19 19.31
CA GLU A 241 12.85 -26.34 20.15
C GLU A 241 11.80 -27.46 20.09
N PHE A 242 10.51 -27.10 19.99
CA PHE A 242 9.42 -28.06 19.82
C PHE A 242 9.50 -28.76 18.46
N ASP A 243 9.77 -28.01 17.39
CA ASP A 243 9.90 -28.55 16.03
C ASP A 243 11.07 -29.54 15.91
N GLU A 244 12.26 -29.14 16.33
CA GLU A 244 13.49 -29.96 16.30
C GLU A 244 13.34 -31.25 17.11
N ARG A 245 12.62 -31.21 18.24
CA ARG A 245 12.53 -32.34 19.18
C ARG A 245 11.41 -33.32 18.83
N TYR A 246 10.25 -32.84 18.41
CA TYR A 246 9.05 -33.67 18.27
C TYR A 246 8.56 -33.85 16.83
N ILE A 247 8.70 -32.83 15.98
CA ILE A 247 8.09 -32.83 14.64
C ILE A 247 9.10 -33.34 13.61
N GLN A 248 10.26 -32.70 13.47
CA GLN A 248 11.27 -33.06 12.45
C GLN A 248 11.64 -34.56 12.46
N PRO A 249 11.92 -35.20 13.62
CA PRO A 249 12.30 -36.62 13.64
C PRO A 249 11.24 -37.58 13.06
N VAL A 250 9.97 -37.19 13.16
CA VAL A 250 8.85 -37.98 12.63
C VAL A 250 8.71 -37.79 11.12
N PHE A 251 8.78 -36.54 10.65
CA PHE A 251 8.50 -36.20 9.27
C PHE A 251 9.69 -36.38 8.31
N ASP A 252 10.92 -36.28 8.82
CA ASP A 252 12.14 -36.58 8.05
C ASP A 252 12.22 -38.07 7.72
N ASN A 253 11.87 -38.93 8.69
CA ASN A 253 11.86 -40.39 8.54
C ASN A 253 10.45 -40.96 8.28
N ARG A 254 9.52 -40.15 7.76
CA ARG A 254 8.09 -40.50 7.69
C ARG A 254 7.79 -41.82 7.01
N LYS A 255 8.49 -42.19 5.93
CA LYS A 255 8.25 -43.45 5.20
C LYS A 255 8.54 -44.66 6.08
N HIS A 256 9.69 -44.65 6.75
CA HIS A 256 10.10 -45.72 7.67
C HIS A 256 9.20 -45.79 8.91
N ASN A 257 8.85 -44.63 9.48
CA ASN A 257 7.94 -44.57 10.64
C ASN A 257 6.54 -45.09 10.26
N LEU A 258 6.02 -44.70 9.09
CA LEU A 258 4.78 -45.23 8.56
C LEU A 258 4.86 -46.74 8.37
N GLU A 259 5.86 -47.27 7.70
CA GLU A 259 6.03 -48.74 7.51
C GLU A 259 6.05 -49.49 8.84
N THR A 260 6.71 -48.94 9.86
CA THR A 260 6.79 -49.54 11.20
C THR A 260 5.42 -49.56 11.89
N ILE A 261 4.74 -48.41 11.97
CA ILE A 261 3.40 -48.29 12.58
C ILE A 261 2.39 -49.17 11.84
N LYS A 262 2.47 -49.17 10.51
CA LYS A 262 1.62 -49.96 9.63
C LYS A 262 1.84 -51.46 9.83
N GLY A 263 3.09 -51.90 9.97
CA GLY A 263 3.44 -53.28 10.29
C GLY A 263 2.93 -53.72 11.66
N GLU A 264 3.01 -52.86 12.67
CA GLU A 264 2.43 -53.13 14.00
C GLU A 264 0.90 -53.30 13.92
N LEU A 265 0.21 -52.47 13.13
CA LEU A 265 -1.23 -52.59 12.89
C LEU A 265 -1.60 -53.90 12.19
N ASP A 266 -0.77 -54.39 11.26
CA ASP A 266 -0.98 -55.66 10.55
C ASP A 266 -0.86 -56.89 11.49
N THR A 267 -0.11 -56.75 12.59
CA THR A 267 -0.01 -57.79 13.64
C THR A 267 -1.14 -57.74 14.68
N SER A 268 -2.02 -56.73 14.63
CA SER A 268 -3.10 -56.56 15.59
C SER A 268 -4.19 -57.64 15.43
N LYS A 269 -4.83 -58.04 16.54
CA LYS A 269 -5.84 -59.13 16.58
C LYS A 269 -7.20 -58.77 15.96
N SER A 270 -7.36 -57.57 15.41
CA SER A 270 -8.61 -57.13 14.79
C SER A 270 -8.71 -57.69 13.37
N VAL A 271 -9.61 -58.66 13.17
CA VAL A 271 -9.79 -59.37 11.89
C VAL A 271 -10.21 -58.41 10.77
N ASP A 272 -11.11 -57.48 11.05
CA ASP A 272 -11.65 -56.54 10.05
C ASP A 272 -10.61 -55.55 9.51
N ILE A 273 -9.71 -55.06 10.37
CA ILE A 273 -8.65 -54.12 9.97
C ILE A 273 -7.57 -54.86 9.18
N LYS A 274 -7.25 -56.08 9.59
CA LYS A 274 -6.26 -56.92 8.92
C LYS A 274 -6.68 -57.28 7.50
N ASP A 275 -7.94 -57.60 7.26
CA ASP A 275 -8.44 -57.93 5.92
C ASP A 275 -8.45 -56.70 4.99
N ILE A 276 -8.79 -55.51 5.50
CA ILE A 276 -8.72 -54.26 4.73
C ILE A 276 -7.27 -53.85 4.45
N LEU A 277 -6.40 -53.85 5.46
CA LEU A 277 -4.99 -53.47 5.30
C LEU A 277 -4.21 -54.44 4.42
N SER A 278 -4.46 -55.75 4.55
CA SER A 278 -3.85 -56.77 3.70
C SER A 278 -4.31 -56.69 2.24
N THR A 279 -5.49 -56.11 1.96
CA THR A 279 -5.95 -55.86 0.58
C THR A 279 -5.27 -54.63 -0.04
N VAL A 280 -5.07 -53.57 0.75
CA VAL A 280 -4.44 -52.31 0.31
C VAL A 280 -2.91 -52.43 0.15
N ARG A 281 -2.26 -53.37 0.86
CA ARG A 281 -0.78 -53.46 0.96
C ARG A 281 -0.15 -54.69 0.28
N GLN A 282 -0.85 -55.37 -0.63
CA GLN A 282 -0.25 -56.56 -1.25
C GLN A 282 0.96 -56.21 -2.11
N PRO A 283 2.11 -56.89 -1.94
CA PRO A 283 3.25 -56.72 -2.82
C PRO A 283 2.91 -57.15 -4.24
N LEU A 284 3.67 -56.65 -5.22
CA LEU A 284 3.54 -57.05 -6.62
C LEU A 284 3.73 -58.56 -6.76
N ASN A 285 2.64 -59.27 -7.05
CA ASN A 285 2.70 -60.68 -7.41
C ASN A 285 3.20 -60.81 -8.85
N ARG A 286 4.51 -61.08 -9.01
CA ARG A 286 5.17 -61.23 -10.31
C ARG A 286 4.61 -62.37 -11.17
N ALA A 287 3.89 -63.34 -10.56
CA ALA A 287 3.29 -64.45 -11.28
C ALA A 287 1.97 -64.08 -11.99
N ASN A 288 1.25 -63.06 -11.50
CA ASN A 288 0.02 -62.58 -12.13
C ASN A 288 -0.15 -61.06 -11.93
N LEU A 289 0.54 -60.29 -12.75
CA LEU A 289 0.64 -58.82 -12.64
C LEU A 289 -0.72 -58.11 -12.65
N LEU A 290 -1.62 -58.51 -13.54
CA LEU A 290 -2.95 -57.88 -13.69
C LEU A 290 -3.87 -58.13 -12.48
N ALA A 291 -3.69 -59.26 -11.80
CA ALA A 291 -4.44 -59.61 -10.59
C ALA A 291 -3.76 -59.10 -9.31
N SER A 292 -2.60 -58.43 -9.41
CA SER A 292 -1.87 -57.94 -8.23
C SER A 292 -2.45 -56.61 -7.75
N PRO A 293 -2.94 -56.50 -6.50
CA PRO A 293 -3.48 -55.25 -5.97
C PRO A 293 -2.44 -54.12 -5.94
N GLY A 294 -1.15 -54.46 -5.85
CA GLY A 294 -0.04 -53.49 -5.90
C GLY A 294 0.07 -52.73 -7.23
N LEU A 295 -0.43 -53.28 -8.34
CA LEU A 295 -0.51 -52.54 -9.62
C LEU A 295 -1.62 -51.48 -9.60
N TRP A 296 -2.71 -51.76 -8.89
CA TRP A 296 -3.88 -50.88 -8.75
C TRP A 296 -3.79 -49.95 -7.53
N ALA A 297 -2.65 -49.96 -6.83
CA ALA A 297 -2.42 -49.11 -5.68
C ALA A 297 -2.46 -47.63 -6.09
N TYR A 298 -3.33 -46.87 -5.42
CA TYR A 298 -3.48 -45.44 -5.68
C TYR A 298 -2.23 -44.68 -5.26
N ARG A 299 -1.66 -43.89 -6.18
CA ARG A 299 -0.57 -42.95 -5.91
C ARG A 299 -1.12 -41.53 -5.96
N ARG A 300 -0.86 -40.74 -4.91
CA ARG A 300 -1.29 -39.34 -4.89
C ARG A 300 -0.48 -38.51 -5.90
N PRO A 301 -1.13 -37.57 -6.60
CA PRO A 301 -0.41 -36.62 -7.44
C PRO A 301 0.49 -35.73 -6.57
N LEU A 302 1.64 -35.38 -7.11
CA LEU A 302 2.55 -34.42 -6.48
C LEU A 302 1.90 -33.04 -6.46
N THR A 303 1.93 -32.36 -5.31
CA THR A 303 1.38 -31.00 -5.15
C THR A 303 2.51 -29.97 -5.02
N VAL A 304 2.23 -28.70 -5.30
CA VAL A 304 3.22 -27.60 -5.14
C VAL A 304 3.74 -27.49 -3.70
N PRO A 305 2.89 -27.56 -2.65
CA PRO A 305 3.38 -27.53 -1.27
C PRO A 305 4.23 -28.74 -0.91
N ALA A 306 3.92 -29.93 -1.45
CA ALA A 306 4.75 -31.11 -1.26
C ALA A 306 6.12 -30.96 -1.93
N LEU A 307 6.15 -30.40 -3.14
CA LEU A 307 7.39 -30.10 -3.86
C LEU A 307 8.24 -29.07 -3.11
N GLN A 308 7.63 -27.99 -2.59
CA GLN A 308 8.32 -27.00 -1.75
C GLN A 308 8.99 -27.66 -0.53
N ASN A 309 8.29 -28.57 0.16
CA ASN A 309 8.85 -29.28 1.31
C ASN A 309 9.97 -30.25 0.93
N LEU A 310 9.86 -30.98 -0.19
CA LEU A 310 10.92 -31.84 -0.69
C LEU A 310 12.20 -31.03 -0.98
N LEU A 311 12.02 -29.84 -1.55
CA LEU A 311 13.09 -28.95 -1.97
C LEU A 311 13.87 -28.28 -0.83
N VAL A 312 13.30 -28.20 0.38
CA VAL A 312 14.00 -27.64 1.56
C VAL A 312 15.30 -28.40 1.81
N SER A 313 15.28 -29.73 1.68
CA SER A 313 16.45 -30.58 1.90
C SER A 313 17.45 -30.54 0.74
N THR A 314 17.01 -30.17 -0.46
CA THR A 314 17.79 -30.22 -1.72
C THR A 314 18.20 -28.83 -2.22
N TYR A 315 18.04 -27.78 -1.41
CA TYR A 315 18.44 -26.41 -1.76
C TYR A 315 19.90 -26.29 -2.19
N LYS A 316 20.79 -27.10 -1.59
CA LYS A 316 22.22 -27.15 -1.96
C LYS A 316 22.47 -27.69 -3.36
N GLU A 317 21.56 -28.51 -3.89
CA GLU A 317 21.71 -29.18 -5.18
C GLU A 317 21.08 -28.38 -6.33
N ALA A 318 20.01 -27.63 -6.06
CA ALA A 318 19.27 -26.85 -7.06
C ALA A 318 18.66 -25.56 -6.46
N PRO A 319 19.48 -24.53 -6.16
CA PRO A 319 19.02 -23.32 -5.47
C PRO A 319 18.09 -22.45 -6.32
N ARG A 320 18.34 -22.31 -7.64
CA ARG A 320 17.49 -21.48 -8.53
C ARG A 320 16.11 -22.12 -8.70
N LEU A 321 16.04 -23.45 -8.77
CA LEU A 321 14.79 -24.19 -8.81
C LEU A 321 13.96 -23.94 -7.54
N CYS A 322 14.60 -23.97 -6.37
CA CYS A 322 13.94 -23.68 -5.09
C CYS A 322 13.34 -22.27 -5.08
N ASP A 323 14.09 -21.27 -5.53
CA ASP A 323 13.63 -19.87 -5.57
C ASP A 323 12.45 -19.66 -6.53
N VAL A 324 12.46 -20.31 -7.69
CA VAL A 324 11.34 -20.28 -8.65
C VAL A 324 10.09 -20.90 -8.06
N ILE A 325 10.21 -22.06 -7.40
CA ILE A 325 9.05 -22.77 -6.84
C ILE A 325 8.49 -22.07 -5.60
N ASN A 326 9.36 -21.51 -4.76
CA ASN A 326 8.97 -20.66 -3.63
C ASN A 326 8.34 -19.34 -4.06
N SER A 327 8.66 -18.87 -5.28
CA SER A 327 8.10 -17.65 -5.86
C SER A 327 7.02 -17.91 -6.90
N SER A 328 6.59 -19.16 -7.11
CA SER A 328 5.70 -19.54 -8.22
C SER A 328 4.39 -18.74 -8.23
N GLU A 329 3.76 -18.57 -7.07
CA GLU A 329 2.54 -17.76 -6.92
C GLU A 329 2.77 -16.27 -7.24
N LYS A 330 3.96 -15.75 -6.91
CA LYS A 330 4.37 -14.36 -7.18
C LYS A 330 4.68 -14.16 -8.67
N LEU A 331 5.23 -15.17 -9.32
CA LEU A 331 5.54 -15.18 -10.75
C LEU A 331 4.28 -15.18 -11.64
N MET A 332 3.16 -15.70 -11.15
CA MET A 332 1.88 -15.56 -11.85
C MET A 332 1.44 -14.10 -11.97
N ALA A 333 1.74 -13.25 -10.97
CA ALA A 333 1.39 -11.83 -10.99
C ALA A 333 2.23 -11.03 -12.01
N LEU A 334 3.45 -11.50 -12.34
CA LEU A 334 4.37 -10.87 -13.28
C LEU A 334 3.83 -10.85 -14.71
N LYS A 335 3.05 -11.85 -15.13
CA LYS A 335 2.39 -11.90 -16.45
C LYS A 335 1.62 -10.60 -16.78
N TYR A 336 1.08 -9.94 -15.77
CA TYR A 336 0.27 -8.74 -15.92
C TYR A 336 1.07 -7.43 -15.97
N LEU A 337 2.40 -7.46 -15.74
CA LEU A 337 3.23 -6.24 -15.72
C LEU A 337 3.10 -5.38 -16.99
N PRO A 338 3.14 -5.94 -18.22
CA PRO A 338 2.97 -5.14 -19.44
C PRO A 338 1.56 -4.51 -19.55
N ASP A 339 0.52 -5.25 -19.13
CA ASP A 339 -0.86 -4.76 -19.11
C ASP A 339 -1.01 -3.59 -18.12
N ILE A 340 -0.37 -3.67 -16.94
CA ILE A 340 -0.36 -2.60 -15.94
C ILE A 340 0.31 -1.33 -16.49
N LEU A 341 1.46 -1.48 -17.15
CA LEU A 341 2.18 -0.35 -17.76
C LEU A 341 1.39 0.29 -18.92
N ASN A 342 0.62 -0.52 -19.67
CA ASN A 342 -0.28 -0.02 -20.70
C ASN A 342 -1.48 0.72 -20.09
N LEU A 343 -2.07 0.19 -19.02
CA LEU A 343 -3.14 0.85 -18.28
C LEU A 343 -2.70 2.23 -17.79
N MET A 344 -1.54 2.32 -17.14
CA MET A 344 -1.01 3.60 -16.64
C MET A 344 -0.76 4.61 -17.77
N ARG A 345 -0.28 4.16 -18.92
CA ARG A 345 -0.09 5.02 -20.11
C ARG A 345 -1.41 5.52 -20.68
N LEU A 346 -2.43 4.67 -20.78
CA LEU A 346 -3.75 5.06 -21.26
C LEU A 346 -4.45 6.01 -20.29
N LEU A 347 -4.39 5.73 -18.98
CA LEU A 347 -4.94 6.60 -17.95
C LEU A 347 -4.28 7.98 -17.97
N ASN A 348 -2.96 8.05 -18.15
CA ASN A 348 -2.28 9.33 -18.27
C ASN A 348 -2.55 10.03 -19.61
N GLY A 349 -2.62 9.30 -20.73
CA GLY A 349 -2.83 9.90 -22.05
C GLY A 349 -4.26 10.43 -22.27
N GLU A 350 -5.28 9.60 -21.99
CA GLU A 350 -6.68 9.93 -22.30
C GLU A 350 -7.39 10.71 -21.19
N PHE A 351 -6.95 10.55 -19.94
CA PHE A 351 -7.64 11.10 -18.78
C PHE A 351 -6.85 12.16 -18.02
N HIS A 352 -5.74 12.65 -18.58
CA HIS A 352 -4.93 13.71 -17.98
C HIS A 352 -5.79 14.88 -17.48
N SER A 353 -5.66 15.28 -16.21
CA SER A 353 -6.35 16.44 -15.62
C SER A 353 -7.89 16.42 -15.72
N LYS A 354 -8.53 15.26 -15.91
CA LYS A 354 -10.00 15.14 -15.94
C LYS A 354 -10.65 14.96 -14.57
N PHE A 355 -9.90 14.45 -13.59
CA PHE A 355 -10.40 14.15 -12.26
C PHE A 355 -9.74 15.06 -11.22
N SER A 356 -10.53 15.51 -10.23
CA SER A 356 -10.04 16.12 -8.99
C SER A 356 -9.78 15.02 -7.95
N ARG A 357 -9.01 15.30 -6.89
CA ARG A 357 -8.69 14.28 -5.86
C ARG A 357 -9.97 13.78 -5.17
N ALA A 358 -10.85 14.70 -4.80
CA ALA A 358 -12.14 14.38 -4.20
C ALA A 358 -13.04 13.55 -5.13
N LYS A 359 -13.02 13.84 -6.45
CA LYS A 359 -13.80 13.09 -7.43
C LYS A 359 -13.25 11.68 -7.61
N ALA A 360 -11.93 11.50 -7.65
CA ALA A 360 -11.29 10.20 -7.76
C ALA A 360 -11.51 9.29 -6.53
N ASP A 361 -11.63 9.87 -5.33
CA ASP A 361 -11.97 9.12 -4.11
C ASP A 361 -13.46 8.74 -4.04
N SER A 362 -14.33 9.53 -4.67
CA SER A 362 -15.78 9.27 -4.69
C SER A 362 -16.23 8.31 -5.80
N LEU A 363 -15.51 8.23 -6.92
CA LEU A 363 -15.83 7.37 -8.06
C LEU A 363 -15.27 5.96 -7.85
N THR A 364 -16.09 4.95 -8.12
CA THR A 364 -15.64 3.56 -8.12
C THR A 364 -14.98 3.19 -9.45
N ILE A 365 -14.13 2.17 -9.43
CA ILE A 365 -13.53 1.59 -10.65
C ILE A 365 -14.62 1.06 -11.60
N ARG A 366 -15.73 0.52 -11.07
CA ARG A 366 -16.92 0.09 -11.81
C ARG A 366 -17.53 1.25 -12.58
N ASP A 367 -17.84 2.34 -11.89
CA ASP A 367 -18.46 3.52 -12.52
C ASP A 367 -17.55 4.11 -13.61
N PHE A 368 -16.24 4.12 -13.38
CA PHE A 368 -15.26 4.53 -14.38
C PHE A 368 -15.27 3.61 -15.61
N CYS A 369 -15.27 2.29 -15.40
CA CYS A 369 -15.31 1.32 -16.49
C CYS A 369 -16.63 1.39 -17.26
N ASP A 370 -17.76 1.56 -16.59
CA ASP A 370 -19.07 1.63 -17.26
C ASP A 370 -19.23 2.94 -18.06
N GLN A 371 -18.60 4.04 -17.64
CA GLN A 371 -18.65 5.33 -18.34
C GLN A 371 -17.65 5.44 -19.50
N TYR A 372 -16.47 4.83 -19.40
CA TYR A 372 -15.36 5.11 -20.31
C TYR A 372 -14.76 3.88 -21.00
N ALA A 373 -15.10 2.65 -20.59
CA ALA A 373 -14.57 1.46 -21.23
C ALA A 373 -15.40 1.07 -22.47
N THR A 374 -14.82 1.30 -23.65
CA THR A 374 -15.30 0.71 -24.91
C THR A 374 -14.46 -0.51 -25.30
N GLU A 375 -15.03 -1.42 -26.09
CA GLU A 375 -14.35 -2.68 -26.51
C GLU A 375 -13.02 -2.42 -27.23
N ALA A 376 -12.91 -1.29 -27.95
CA ALA A 376 -11.70 -0.89 -28.66
C ALA A 376 -10.53 -0.48 -27.74
N ASN A 377 -10.81 -0.05 -26.50
CA ASN A 377 -9.82 0.59 -25.63
C ASN A 377 -9.23 -0.42 -24.65
N GLY A 378 -9.90 -1.56 -24.45
CA GLY A 378 -9.44 -2.65 -23.59
C GLY A 378 -9.32 -2.31 -22.10
N ILE A 379 -9.76 -1.12 -21.66
CA ILE A 379 -9.62 -0.62 -20.29
C ILE A 379 -10.14 -1.63 -19.27
N ARG A 380 -11.31 -2.23 -19.51
CA ARG A 380 -11.90 -3.23 -18.61
C ARG A 380 -11.00 -4.47 -18.44
N ARG A 381 -10.38 -4.94 -19.53
CA ARG A 381 -9.42 -6.07 -19.48
C ARG A 381 -8.19 -5.70 -18.68
N LEU A 382 -7.61 -4.53 -18.94
CA LEU A 382 -6.41 -4.04 -18.29
C LEU A 382 -6.62 -3.78 -16.79
N THR A 383 -7.76 -3.21 -16.41
CA THR A 383 -8.16 -3.01 -15.02
C THR A 383 -8.34 -4.34 -14.29
N ASN A 384 -8.96 -5.34 -14.92
CA ASN A 384 -9.08 -6.68 -14.35
C ASN A 384 -7.70 -7.36 -14.18
N SER A 385 -6.78 -7.17 -15.13
CA SER A 385 -5.38 -7.62 -15.00
C SER A 385 -4.69 -6.97 -13.80
N TYR A 386 -4.89 -5.66 -13.59
CA TYR A 386 -4.35 -4.93 -12.44
C TYR A 386 -4.90 -5.49 -11.11
N ILE A 387 -6.23 -5.62 -10.99
CA ILE A 387 -6.90 -6.16 -9.79
C ILE A 387 -6.41 -7.58 -9.49
N SER A 388 -6.28 -8.42 -10.53
CA SER A 388 -5.81 -9.80 -10.38
C SER A 388 -4.36 -9.86 -9.91
N SER A 389 -3.47 -9.06 -10.51
CA SER A 389 -2.07 -8.96 -10.10
C SER A 389 -1.94 -8.44 -8.67
N TRP A 390 -2.74 -7.44 -8.30
CA TRP A 390 -2.81 -6.88 -6.94
C TRP A 390 -3.25 -7.92 -5.90
N ASN A 391 -4.32 -8.66 -6.18
CA ASN A 391 -4.84 -9.66 -5.25
C ASN A 391 -3.92 -10.89 -5.14
N LEU A 392 -3.29 -11.32 -6.24
CA LEU A 392 -2.25 -12.36 -6.22
C LEU A 392 -1.01 -11.90 -5.44
N MET A 393 -0.61 -10.65 -5.62
CA MET A 393 0.45 -10.03 -4.83
C MET A 393 0.07 -10.04 -3.35
N LEU A 394 -1.14 -9.62 -2.99
CA LEU A 394 -1.62 -9.61 -1.60
C LEU A 394 -1.64 -11.01 -0.97
N GLN A 395 -2.10 -12.01 -1.70
CA GLN A 395 -2.15 -13.41 -1.24
C GLN A 395 -0.75 -14.01 -1.03
N SER A 396 0.19 -13.69 -1.94
CA SER A 396 1.57 -14.19 -1.89
C SER A 396 2.50 -13.34 -1.00
N SER A 397 2.13 -12.08 -0.74
CA SER A 397 2.77 -11.17 0.19
C SER A 397 2.17 -11.32 1.58
N ASN A 398 2.18 -12.53 2.12
CA ASN A 398 2.35 -12.58 3.57
C ASN A 398 3.75 -11.99 3.84
N LYS A 399 3.79 -10.82 4.50
CA LYS A 399 4.92 -10.30 5.31
C LYS A 399 5.97 -9.33 4.76
N SER A 400 5.90 -8.75 3.56
CA SER A 400 7.00 -7.86 3.10
C SER A 400 6.65 -6.54 2.41
N MET A 401 5.38 -6.16 2.29
CA MET A 401 5.02 -4.86 1.74
C MET A 401 4.38 -3.95 2.79
N THR A 402 4.94 -2.74 2.87
CA THR A 402 4.77 -1.65 3.83
C THR A 402 3.38 -1.00 3.89
N VAL A 403 2.34 -1.66 3.40
CA VAL A 403 1.01 -1.07 3.26
C VAL A 403 -0.03 -2.08 3.73
N THR A 404 -1.01 -1.63 4.50
CA THR A 404 -2.27 -2.34 4.75
C THR A 404 -3.03 -2.43 3.43
N LEU A 405 -2.66 -3.40 2.62
CA LEU A 405 -3.26 -3.65 1.31
C LEU A 405 -4.66 -4.23 1.53
N ILE A 406 -5.68 -3.48 1.13
CA ILE A 406 -7.06 -3.97 1.08
C ILE A 406 -7.18 -4.82 -0.19
N LEU A 407 -7.94 -5.93 -0.11
CA LEU A 407 -8.36 -6.70 -1.28
C LEU A 407 -9.04 -5.75 -2.26
N MET A 408 -8.46 -5.62 -3.45
CA MET A 408 -9.02 -4.73 -4.46
C MET A 408 -10.12 -5.47 -5.21
N ASN A 409 -11.21 -4.77 -5.45
CA ASN A 409 -12.32 -5.23 -6.27
C ASN A 409 -12.78 -4.09 -7.20
N ILE A 410 -13.74 -4.39 -8.05
CA ILE A 410 -14.26 -3.40 -9.01
C ILE A 410 -15.00 -2.24 -8.33
N ASP A 411 -15.37 -2.39 -7.06
CA ASP A 411 -16.07 -1.37 -6.26
C ASP A 411 -15.11 -0.48 -5.45
N SER A 412 -13.80 -0.71 -5.60
CA SER A 412 -12.75 0.07 -4.96
C SER A 412 -12.65 1.47 -5.60
N PRO A 413 -12.16 2.50 -4.86
CA PRO A 413 -12.10 3.87 -5.36
C PRO A 413 -11.08 4.01 -6.51
N LEU A 414 -11.38 4.89 -7.48
CA LEU A 414 -10.55 5.12 -8.66
C LEU A 414 -9.16 5.66 -8.30
N SER A 415 -9.02 6.36 -7.18
CA SER A 415 -7.72 6.87 -6.69
C SER A 415 -6.67 5.78 -6.49
N GLN A 416 -7.05 4.50 -6.30
CA GLN A 416 -6.12 3.38 -6.17
C GLN A 416 -5.49 2.94 -7.50
N LEU A 417 -6.10 3.28 -8.65
CA LEU A 417 -5.53 3.02 -9.99
C LEU A 417 -4.64 4.17 -10.48
N LEU A 418 -4.82 5.39 -9.95
CA LEU A 418 -4.12 6.59 -10.39
C LEU A 418 -2.82 6.79 -9.61
N TYR A 419 -1.68 6.80 -10.30
CA TYR A 419 -0.39 7.05 -9.66
C TYR A 419 -0.16 8.56 -9.46
N ASP A 420 -0.32 9.05 -8.23
CA ASP A 420 0.00 10.43 -7.84
C ASP A 420 1.43 10.54 -7.27
N ARG A 421 2.22 11.49 -7.79
CA ARG A 421 3.58 11.78 -7.30
C ARG A 421 3.57 12.74 -6.10
N HIS A 422 2.55 13.60 -6.00
CA HIS A 422 2.44 14.71 -5.05
C HIS A 422 1.44 14.45 -3.92
N ALA A 423 0.79 13.28 -3.89
CA ALA A 423 -0.08 12.88 -2.79
C ALA A 423 0.65 13.12 -1.45
N PRO A 424 0.07 13.91 -0.53
CA PRO A 424 0.72 14.23 0.73
C PRO A 424 1.04 12.94 1.46
N LYS A 425 2.30 12.80 1.91
CA LYS A 425 2.81 11.62 2.64
C LYS A 425 2.01 11.29 3.90
N SER A 426 1.05 12.13 4.31
CA SER A 426 0.36 12.15 5.60
C SER A 426 -1.14 11.81 5.54
N THR A 427 -1.81 11.81 4.38
CA THR A 427 -3.23 11.44 4.31
C THR A 427 -3.39 9.91 4.30
N THR A 428 -3.84 9.36 5.42
CA THR A 428 -4.04 7.93 5.68
C THR A 428 -4.97 7.19 4.71
N LYS A 429 -5.65 7.88 3.79
CA LYS A 429 -6.44 7.27 2.70
C LYS A 429 -5.69 7.11 1.38
N SER A 430 -4.66 7.93 1.12
CA SER A 430 -3.84 7.87 -0.11
C SER A 430 -2.49 7.16 0.09
N GLN A 431 -2.20 6.69 1.30
CA GLN A 431 -1.08 5.75 1.56
C GLN A 431 -1.41 4.31 1.13
N ILE A 432 -2.66 4.03 0.74
CA ILE A 432 -3.10 2.71 0.32
C ILE A 432 -2.87 2.60 -1.18
N SER A 433 -1.98 1.69 -1.58
CA SER A 433 -1.81 1.17 -2.94
C SER A 433 -1.43 2.16 -4.03
N THR A 434 -0.12 2.38 -4.22
CA THR A 434 0.33 3.01 -5.47
C THR A 434 0.65 1.94 -6.51
N PRO A 435 0.23 2.11 -7.79
CA PRO A 435 0.73 1.31 -8.91
C PRO A 435 2.26 1.20 -8.93
N PHE A 436 2.97 2.21 -8.41
CA PHE A 436 4.41 2.19 -8.17
C PHE A 436 4.89 1.01 -7.31
N GLN A 437 4.23 0.74 -6.17
CA GLN A 437 4.62 -0.35 -5.28
C GLN A 437 4.44 -1.72 -5.92
N LEU A 438 3.31 -1.93 -6.62
CA LEU A 438 3.05 -3.15 -7.36
C LEU A 438 4.13 -3.37 -8.42
N VAL A 439 4.42 -2.36 -9.24
CA VAL A 439 5.44 -2.48 -10.29
C VAL A 439 6.83 -2.71 -9.70
N ASN A 440 7.20 -2.00 -8.63
CA ASN A 440 8.49 -2.22 -7.96
C ASN A 440 8.62 -3.65 -7.43
N PHE A 441 7.58 -4.17 -6.77
CA PHE A 441 7.58 -5.53 -6.25
C PHE A 441 7.73 -6.59 -7.35
N LEU A 442 7.00 -6.44 -8.46
CA LEU A 442 7.10 -7.36 -9.60
C LEU A 442 8.51 -7.32 -10.21
N VAL A 443 9.07 -6.13 -10.43
CA VAL A 443 10.43 -5.97 -10.96
C VAL A 443 11.48 -6.54 -10.01
N ASP A 444 11.32 -6.33 -8.70
CA ASP A 444 12.22 -6.88 -7.68
C ASP A 444 12.22 -8.42 -7.67
N ILE A 445 11.07 -9.07 -7.84
CA ILE A 445 10.99 -10.54 -7.92
C ILE A 445 11.74 -11.07 -9.14
N GLN A 446 11.48 -10.49 -10.32
CA GLN A 446 12.16 -10.90 -11.54
C GLN A 446 13.67 -10.69 -11.43
N ASN A 447 14.09 -9.52 -10.95
CA ASN A 447 15.51 -9.20 -10.83
C ASN A 447 16.22 -10.05 -9.77
N LYS A 448 15.55 -10.46 -8.69
CA LYS A 448 16.12 -11.40 -7.70
C LYS A 448 16.42 -12.76 -8.32
N LEU A 449 15.51 -13.31 -9.13
CA LEU A 449 15.73 -14.59 -9.81
C LEU A 449 16.82 -14.51 -10.90
N LEU A 450 17.03 -13.32 -11.47
CA LEU A 450 18.06 -13.08 -12.49
C LEU A 450 19.42 -12.70 -11.90
N ALA A 451 19.51 -12.39 -10.59
CA ALA A 451 20.72 -11.91 -9.92
C ALA A 451 21.87 -12.94 -9.88
N TYR A 452 21.60 -14.19 -10.21
CA TYR A 452 22.64 -15.23 -10.27
C TYR A 452 23.61 -15.09 -11.46
N ASP A 453 23.26 -14.29 -12.48
CA ASP A 453 24.09 -14.08 -13.68
C ASP A 453 24.41 -12.58 -13.85
N ASP A 454 25.65 -12.18 -13.59
CA ASP A 454 26.07 -10.76 -13.60
C ASP A 454 26.07 -10.10 -15.00
N ASN A 455 26.11 -10.89 -16.08
CA ASN A 455 26.34 -10.41 -17.45
C ASN A 455 25.06 -10.26 -18.32
N ARG A 456 23.89 -10.00 -17.72
CA ARG A 456 22.62 -9.88 -18.47
C ARG A 456 22.40 -8.48 -19.04
N GLN A 457 21.74 -8.39 -20.18
CA GLN A 457 21.30 -7.12 -20.76
C GLN A 457 20.20 -6.48 -19.90
N SER A 458 20.32 -5.17 -19.67
CA SER A 458 19.30 -4.37 -19.00
C SER A 458 18.37 -3.69 -20.01
N ILE A 459 17.07 -3.67 -19.71
CA ILE A 459 16.06 -2.93 -20.46
C ILE A 459 15.37 -1.90 -19.57
N LYS A 460 14.89 -0.81 -20.19
CA LYS A 460 14.06 0.20 -19.52
C LYS A 460 12.64 -0.34 -19.31
N LEU A 461 11.99 0.11 -18.22
CA LEU A 461 10.63 -0.30 -17.89
C LEU A 461 9.61 0.01 -19.02
N SER A 462 9.81 1.12 -19.73
CA SER A 462 8.94 1.54 -20.85
C SER A 462 8.95 0.58 -22.05
N SER A 463 10.03 -0.19 -22.21
CA SER A 463 10.19 -1.21 -23.26
C SER A 463 9.77 -2.62 -22.84
N ALA A 464 9.30 -2.80 -21.61
CA ALA A 464 8.88 -4.11 -21.11
C ALA A 464 7.64 -4.62 -21.89
N ASN A 465 7.73 -5.85 -22.39
CA ASN A 465 6.66 -6.55 -23.09
C ASN A 465 6.50 -7.96 -22.50
N SER A 466 5.51 -8.74 -22.95
CA SER A 466 5.26 -10.10 -22.45
C SER A 466 6.45 -11.05 -22.64
N SER A 467 7.29 -10.85 -23.65
CA SER A 467 8.50 -11.66 -23.89
C SER A 467 9.63 -11.37 -22.92
N HIS A 468 9.68 -10.16 -22.35
CA HIS A 468 10.72 -9.74 -21.40
C HIS A 468 10.43 -10.17 -19.95
N VAL A 469 9.22 -10.69 -19.68
CA VAL A 469 8.79 -11.07 -18.33
C VAL A 469 8.81 -12.59 -18.14
N ILE A 470 9.13 -13.03 -16.92
CA ILE A 470 8.99 -14.44 -16.51
C ILE A 470 7.49 -14.71 -16.29
N SER A 471 6.88 -15.48 -17.19
CA SER A 471 5.47 -15.85 -17.11
C SER A 471 5.31 -17.34 -16.83
N ILE A 472 4.65 -17.68 -15.72
CA ILE A 472 4.21 -19.03 -15.39
C ILE A 472 2.68 -18.98 -15.44
N GLU A 473 2.06 -19.77 -16.32
CA GLU A 473 0.59 -19.74 -16.48
C GLU A 473 -0.12 -20.52 -15.38
N ASN A 474 0.45 -21.65 -14.98
CA ASN A 474 -0.05 -22.48 -13.90
C ASN A 474 1.12 -23.21 -13.23
N CYS A 475 1.03 -23.39 -11.92
CA CYS A 475 1.99 -24.22 -11.18
C CYS A 475 2.00 -25.68 -11.66
N ASP A 476 0.93 -26.15 -12.31
CA ASP A 476 0.87 -27.50 -12.89
C ASP A 476 1.95 -27.74 -13.96
N GLU A 477 2.37 -26.73 -14.73
CA GLU A 477 3.46 -26.89 -15.72
C GLU A 477 4.80 -27.21 -15.06
N LEU A 478 5.03 -26.69 -13.85
CA LEU A 478 6.21 -27.02 -13.06
C LEU A 478 6.11 -28.44 -12.49
N LEU A 479 4.91 -28.86 -12.08
CA LEU A 479 4.67 -30.22 -11.60
C LEU A 479 4.88 -31.24 -12.72
N ASP A 480 4.37 -30.98 -13.92
CA ASP A 480 4.56 -31.85 -15.09
C ASP A 480 6.04 -32.01 -15.46
N LEU A 481 6.82 -30.93 -15.38
CA LEU A 481 8.26 -30.97 -15.62
C LEU A 481 8.97 -31.81 -14.56
N VAL A 482 8.63 -31.67 -13.28
CA VAL A 482 9.21 -32.50 -12.22
C VAL A 482 8.81 -33.97 -12.38
N LEU A 483 7.58 -34.25 -12.78
CA LEU A 483 7.11 -35.62 -13.03
C LEU A 483 7.81 -36.27 -14.24
N ALA A 484 8.11 -35.50 -15.29
CA ALA A 484 8.84 -35.99 -16.46
C ALA A 484 10.29 -36.41 -16.15
N HIS A 485 10.92 -35.77 -15.16
CA HIS A 485 12.28 -36.07 -14.68
C HIS A 485 12.31 -36.97 -13.43
N GLY A 486 11.18 -37.60 -13.10
CA GLY A 486 11.11 -38.61 -12.04
C GLY A 486 11.69 -39.94 -12.52
N GLU A 487 12.83 -40.34 -11.98
CA GLU A 487 13.41 -41.66 -12.19
C GLU A 487 12.79 -42.65 -11.19
N TYR A 488 12.32 -43.78 -11.70
CA TYR A 488 11.75 -44.84 -10.86
C TYR A 488 12.82 -45.91 -10.62
N GLU A 489 13.35 -45.98 -9.40
CA GLU A 489 14.18 -47.12 -9.01
C GLU A 489 13.27 -48.28 -8.61
N LEU A 490 13.39 -49.39 -9.36
CA LEU A 490 12.62 -50.61 -9.11
C LEU A 490 13.33 -51.47 -8.06
N ARG A 491 13.21 -51.09 -6.79
CA ARG A 491 13.51 -51.96 -5.63
C ARG A 491 12.22 -52.57 -5.08
N GLU A 492 12.28 -53.40 -4.04
CA GLU A 492 11.11 -54.04 -3.40
C GLU A 492 10.00 -53.05 -3.03
N THR A 493 10.35 -51.78 -2.84
CA THR A 493 9.47 -50.61 -2.83
C THR A 493 9.83 -49.67 -4.01
N THR A 494 8.85 -49.21 -4.80
CA THR A 494 9.10 -48.17 -5.83
C THR A 494 9.35 -46.81 -5.17
N SER A 495 10.62 -46.44 -5.00
CA SER A 495 11.01 -45.07 -4.64
C SER A 495 11.19 -44.24 -5.91
N VAL A 496 10.59 -43.05 -5.94
CA VAL A 496 10.84 -42.05 -6.98
C VAL A 496 12.04 -41.21 -6.55
N THR A 497 13.06 -41.17 -7.39
CA THR A 497 14.22 -40.29 -7.26
C THR A 497 14.10 -39.19 -8.31
N TYR A 498 14.50 -37.96 -7.96
CA TYR A 498 14.43 -36.83 -8.88
C TYR A 498 15.84 -36.30 -9.12
N ASN A 499 16.16 -36.04 -10.40
CA ASN A 499 17.42 -35.40 -10.77
C ASN A 499 17.28 -33.88 -10.70
N TRP A 500 17.42 -33.31 -9.51
CA TRP A 500 17.23 -31.87 -9.26
C TRP A 500 18.10 -30.97 -10.17
N PRO A 501 19.39 -31.27 -10.42
CA PRO A 501 20.22 -30.47 -11.32
C PRO A 501 19.78 -30.51 -12.79
N ALA A 502 19.13 -31.58 -13.25
CA ALA A 502 18.57 -31.66 -14.60
C ALA A 502 17.29 -30.82 -14.72
N ILE A 503 16.40 -30.96 -13.73
CA ILE A 503 15.16 -30.18 -13.62
C ILE A 503 15.47 -28.69 -13.57
N GLU A 504 16.44 -28.28 -12.76
CA GLU A 504 16.87 -26.89 -12.65
C GLU A 504 17.34 -26.33 -14.00
N ARG A 505 18.14 -27.08 -14.76
CA ARG A 505 18.60 -26.66 -16.09
C ARG A 505 17.46 -26.45 -17.07
N GLU A 506 16.44 -27.30 -17.05
CA GLU A 506 15.29 -27.18 -17.95
C GLU A 506 14.39 -26.00 -17.57
N VAL A 507 14.15 -25.78 -16.28
CA VAL A 507 13.41 -24.61 -15.78
C VAL A 507 14.14 -23.32 -16.14
N ILE A 508 15.47 -23.27 -15.99
CA ILE A 508 16.28 -22.13 -16.40
C ILE A 508 16.16 -21.90 -17.90
N HIS A 509 16.31 -22.96 -18.71
CA HIS A 509 16.24 -22.87 -20.17
C HIS A 509 14.87 -22.36 -20.65
N ARG A 510 13.78 -22.84 -20.05
CA ARG A 510 12.40 -22.51 -20.47
C ARG A 510 11.94 -21.13 -20.01
N TYR A 511 12.30 -20.71 -18.79
CA TYR A 511 11.72 -19.51 -18.17
C TYR A 511 12.71 -18.35 -17.95
N ILE A 512 14.01 -18.62 -17.79
CA ILE A 512 14.99 -17.64 -17.27
C ILE A 512 16.05 -17.22 -18.30
N SER A 513 16.58 -18.14 -19.12
CA SER A 513 17.80 -17.93 -19.92
C SER A 513 17.80 -16.64 -20.76
N ASN A 514 16.71 -16.32 -21.45
CA ASN A 514 16.64 -15.18 -22.37
C ASN A 514 15.94 -13.94 -21.78
N LYS A 515 15.75 -13.86 -20.46
CA LYS A 515 15.07 -12.72 -19.83
C LYS A 515 16.06 -11.61 -19.45
N PRO A 516 15.82 -10.36 -19.86
CA PRO A 516 16.64 -9.23 -19.48
C PRO A 516 16.34 -8.76 -18.04
N ARG A 517 17.29 -8.02 -17.47
CA ARG A 517 17.09 -7.29 -16.21
C ARG A 517 16.24 -6.05 -16.49
N ILE A 518 15.26 -5.75 -15.66
CA ILE A 518 14.42 -4.56 -15.81
C ILE A 518 14.95 -3.46 -14.90
N GLU A 519 15.37 -2.34 -15.46
CA GLU A 519 15.76 -1.15 -14.71
C GLU A 519 14.52 -0.41 -14.23
N PHE A 520 14.40 -0.25 -12.92
CA PHE A 520 13.31 0.49 -12.29
C PHE A 520 13.81 1.84 -11.80
N SER A 521 13.16 2.91 -12.24
CA SER A 521 13.40 4.26 -11.73
C SER A 521 12.08 4.99 -11.61
N ARG A 522 11.92 5.78 -10.54
CA ARG A 522 10.67 6.49 -10.22
C ARG A 522 10.23 7.45 -11.32
N ASP A 523 11.19 7.97 -12.10
CA ASP A 523 10.93 8.90 -13.20
C ASP A 523 10.43 8.23 -14.49
N GLN A 524 10.56 6.90 -14.59
CA GLN A 524 10.12 6.15 -15.78
C GLN A 524 8.64 5.76 -15.75
N LEU A 525 7.95 5.94 -14.61
CA LEU A 525 6.53 5.62 -14.47
C LEU A 525 5.63 6.82 -14.82
N PRO A 526 4.61 6.64 -15.69
CA PRO A 526 3.62 7.68 -15.95
C PRO A 526 2.87 8.02 -14.66
N PHE A 527 2.88 9.30 -14.26
CA PHE A 527 2.11 9.80 -13.11
C PHE A 527 0.90 10.59 -13.59
N TYR A 528 -0.19 10.50 -12.85
CA TYR A 528 -1.42 11.25 -13.07
C TYR A 528 -1.32 12.63 -12.42
N VAL A 529 -1.72 13.68 -13.15
CA VAL A 529 -1.79 15.05 -12.63
C VAL A 529 -3.27 15.38 -12.42
N TYR A 530 -3.62 15.72 -11.18
CA TYR A 530 -4.98 16.14 -10.83
C TYR A 530 -5.24 17.58 -11.27
N GLN A 531 -6.52 17.94 -11.40
CA GLN A 531 -6.95 19.32 -11.70
C GLN A 531 -6.41 20.36 -10.72
N GLU A 532 -6.27 19.96 -9.45
CA GLU A 532 -5.81 20.83 -8.35
C GLU A 532 -4.30 21.10 -8.39
N ASP A 533 -3.52 20.22 -9.03
CA ASP A 533 -2.06 20.36 -9.15
C ASP A 533 -1.67 21.30 -10.31
N PHE A 534 -2.64 21.74 -11.12
CA PHE A 534 -2.49 22.77 -12.16
C PHE A 534 -2.39 24.17 -11.51
N ASN A 535 -1.26 24.46 -10.89
CA ASN A 535 -1.04 25.72 -10.19
C ASN A 535 -0.56 26.81 -11.15
N LEU A 536 -1.40 27.84 -11.36
CA LEU A 536 -1.09 29.03 -12.17
C LEU A 536 0.23 29.71 -11.75
N HIS A 537 0.58 29.62 -10.46
CA HIS A 537 1.84 30.17 -9.92
C HIS A 537 3.08 29.55 -10.57
N ASN A 538 3.11 28.21 -10.69
CA ASN A 538 4.25 27.50 -11.25
C ASN A 538 4.38 27.79 -12.75
N GLN A 539 3.26 27.86 -13.46
CA GLN A 539 3.25 28.20 -14.89
C GLN A 539 3.72 29.63 -15.13
N MET A 540 3.26 30.58 -14.33
CA MET A 540 3.71 31.97 -14.41
C MET A 540 5.19 32.11 -14.05
N GLN A 541 5.72 31.31 -13.11
CA GLN A 541 7.15 31.28 -12.82
C GLN A 541 7.98 30.71 -13.96
N THR A 542 7.55 29.62 -14.61
CA THR A 542 8.25 29.05 -15.76
C THR A 542 8.34 30.01 -16.94
N ILE A 543 7.31 30.84 -17.13
CA ILE A 543 7.23 31.77 -18.27
C ILE A 543 7.92 33.12 -17.95
N ASN A 544 8.24 33.42 -16.68
CA ASN A 544 8.75 34.72 -16.23
C ASN A 544 9.94 35.26 -17.04
N GLU A 545 10.88 34.40 -17.42
CA GLU A 545 12.11 34.80 -18.12
C GLU A 545 11.85 35.40 -19.51
N SER A 546 10.69 35.11 -20.10
CA SER A 546 10.31 35.53 -21.46
C SER A 546 9.28 36.67 -21.51
N GLN A 547 8.88 37.24 -20.36
CA GLN A 547 7.74 38.15 -20.28
C GLN A 547 8.13 39.61 -19.98
N GLU A 548 7.52 40.53 -20.72
CA GLU A 548 7.72 41.97 -20.61
C GLU A 548 6.43 42.71 -20.21
N ARG A 549 6.57 43.87 -19.57
CA ARG A 549 5.44 44.73 -19.21
C ARG A 549 4.95 45.49 -20.45
N LEU A 550 3.63 45.51 -20.62
CA LEU A 550 2.99 46.27 -21.70
C LEU A 550 3.05 47.78 -21.44
N ASP A 551 3.21 48.59 -22.49
CA ASP A 551 3.19 50.06 -22.39
C ASP A 551 1.83 50.62 -21.92
N LYS A 552 1.85 51.73 -21.18
CA LYS A 552 0.67 52.35 -20.56
C LYS A 552 -0.45 52.69 -21.56
N HIS A 553 -0.09 53.06 -22.79
CA HIS A 553 -1.06 53.39 -23.83
C HIS A 553 -1.93 52.18 -24.21
N PHE A 554 -1.32 51.00 -24.38
CA PHE A 554 -2.05 49.78 -24.71
C PHE A 554 -2.81 49.22 -23.50
N GLN A 555 -2.30 49.41 -22.28
CA GLN A 555 -3.03 49.06 -21.05
C GLN A 555 -4.38 49.77 -20.99
N GLU A 556 -4.41 51.09 -21.23
CA GLU A 556 -5.66 51.88 -21.21
C GLU A 556 -6.61 51.50 -22.35
N SER A 557 -6.06 51.18 -23.53
CA SER A 557 -6.85 50.70 -24.67
C SER A 557 -7.57 49.37 -24.37
N ILE A 558 -6.85 48.37 -23.83
CA ILE A 558 -7.40 47.05 -23.47
C ILE A 558 -8.46 47.19 -22.37
N ILE A 559 -8.19 48.00 -21.35
CA ILE A 559 -9.14 48.24 -20.26
C ILE A 559 -10.41 48.88 -20.85
N ASN A 560 -10.29 49.98 -21.59
CA ASN A 560 -11.45 50.68 -22.15
C ASN A 560 -12.29 49.81 -23.10
N ALA A 561 -11.65 48.96 -23.90
CA ALA A 561 -12.33 48.05 -24.83
C ALA A 561 -13.18 46.98 -24.09
N LEU A 562 -12.71 46.49 -22.94
CA LEU A 562 -13.32 45.35 -22.25
C LEU A 562 -14.13 45.72 -21.01
N THR A 563 -14.08 46.97 -20.55
CA THR A 563 -14.75 47.45 -19.32
C THR A 563 -16.29 47.29 -19.34
N GLN A 564 -16.92 47.04 -20.50
CA GLN A 564 -18.39 47.02 -20.59
C GLN A 564 -19.05 45.62 -20.51
N ARG A 565 -18.31 44.49 -20.51
CA ARG A 565 -18.92 43.14 -20.53
C ARG A 565 -18.14 42.05 -19.74
N ILE A 566 -18.58 41.76 -18.52
CA ILE A 566 -17.99 40.70 -17.64
C ILE A 566 -17.96 39.28 -18.27
N PRO A 567 -19.01 38.80 -18.97
CA PRO A 567 -18.98 37.46 -19.56
C PRO A 567 -17.90 37.31 -20.64
N VAL A 568 -17.65 38.37 -21.41
CA VAL A 568 -16.64 38.42 -22.47
C VAL A 568 -15.23 38.42 -21.87
N LEU A 569 -15.00 39.24 -20.83
CA LEU A 569 -13.76 39.22 -20.05
C LEU A 569 -13.43 37.84 -19.47
N THR A 570 -14.44 37.16 -18.92
CA THR A 570 -14.25 35.85 -18.28
C THR A 570 -13.90 34.76 -19.30
N ALA A 571 -14.46 34.84 -20.52
CA ALA A 571 -14.09 33.94 -21.62
C ALA A 571 -12.63 34.16 -22.05
N HIS A 572 -12.24 35.42 -22.28
CA HIS A 572 -10.88 35.77 -22.69
C HIS A 572 -9.82 35.44 -21.62
N LEU A 573 -10.14 35.55 -20.34
CA LEU A 573 -9.27 35.10 -19.25
C LEU A 573 -9.03 33.58 -19.30
N LYS A 574 -10.04 32.78 -19.66
CA LYS A 574 -9.90 31.33 -19.83
C LYS A 574 -9.04 31.00 -21.05
N ASP A 575 -9.26 31.71 -22.17
CA ASP A 575 -8.49 31.52 -23.39
C ASP A 575 -7.00 31.83 -23.16
N LEU A 576 -6.70 32.97 -22.52
CA LEU A 576 -5.33 33.34 -22.15
C LEU A 576 -4.71 32.37 -21.16
N GLN A 577 -5.48 31.79 -20.25
CA GLN A 577 -4.98 30.79 -19.33
C GLN A 577 -4.60 29.48 -20.03
N VAL A 578 -5.36 29.07 -21.06
CA VAL A 578 -4.99 27.94 -21.90
C VAL A 578 -3.69 28.22 -22.67
N ILE A 579 -3.47 29.46 -23.12
CA ILE A 579 -2.21 29.86 -23.77
C ILE A 579 -1.03 29.81 -22.78
N ILE A 580 -1.21 30.32 -21.57
CA ILE A 580 -0.22 30.21 -20.48
C ILE A 580 0.10 28.73 -20.23
N ASN A 581 -0.89 27.85 -20.24
CA ASN A 581 -0.66 26.41 -20.10
C ASN A 581 0.21 25.86 -21.24
N ILE A 582 -0.08 26.22 -22.49
CA ILE A 582 0.68 25.74 -23.66
C ILE A 582 2.12 26.24 -23.61
N LEU A 583 2.33 27.53 -23.29
CA LEU A 583 3.67 28.13 -23.17
C LEU A 583 4.49 27.49 -22.03
N SER A 584 3.84 27.08 -20.94
CA SER A 584 4.53 26.39 -19.83
C SER A 584 5.04 24.99 -20.21
N VAL A 585 4.39 24.33 -21.18
CA VAL A 585 4.74 22.97 -21.63
C VAL A 585 5.73 22.99 -22.80
N ALA A 586 5.70 24.03 -23.63
CA ALA A 586 6.54 24.18 -24.81
C ALA A 586 7.32 25.51 -24.79
N PRO A 587 8.48 25.59 -24.11
CA PRO A 587 9.28 26.82 -23.99
C PRO A 587 10.01 27.23 -25.30
N HIS A 588 9.73 26.57 -26.42
CA HIS A 588 10.39 26.79 -27.71
C HIS A 588 9.68 27.83 -28.61
N ILE A 589 8.55 28.39 -28.14
CA ILE A 589 7.79 29.39 -28.89
C ILE A 589 8.47 30.75 -28.70
N GLU A 590 8.89 31.38 -29.79
CA GLU A 590 9.55 32.68 -29.77
C GLU A 590 8.56 33.77 -29.31
N GLY A 591 8.93 34.54 -28.28
CA GLY A 591 8.05 35.53 -27.63
C GLY A 591 7.68 36.74 -28.50
N GLU A 592 8.19 36.81 -29.74
CA GLU A 592 8.01 37.93 -30.67
C GLU A 592 6.79 37.78 -31.60
N ASP A 593 6.16 36.60 -31.63
CA ASP A 593 4.96 36.36 -32.42
C ASP A 593 3.74 37.13 -31.87
N SER A 594 2.81 37.49 -32.77
CA SER A 594 1.57 38.21 -32.41
C SER A 594 0.66 37.30 -31.59
N LEU A 595 0.24 37.78 -30.41
CA LEU A 595 -0.69 37.06 -29.54
C LEU A 595 -2.07 36.89 -30.21
N ALA A 596 -2.50 37.87 -30.99
CA ALA A 596 -3.80 37.81 -31.69
C ALA A 596 -3.82 36.72 -32.78
N GLU A 597 -2.72 36.58 -33.52
CA GLU A 597 -2.57 35.52 -34.53
C GLU A 597 -2.47 34.15 -33.87
N TYR A 598 -1.70 34.03 -32.79
CA TYR A 598 -1.59 32.79 -32.03
C TYR A 598 -2.93 32.34 -31.40
N MET A 599 -3.73 33.28 -30.90
CA MET A 599 -5.09 33.02 -30.41
C MET A 599 -6.02 32.56 -31.53
N LYS A 600 -5.87 33.14 -32.73
CA LYS A 600 -6.64 32.77 -33.91
C LYS A 600 -6.29 31.37 -34.41
N GLU A 601 -5.02 30.99 -34.40
CA GLU A 601 -4.58 29.64 -34.75
C GLU A 601 -5.04 28.59 -33.72
N THR A 602 -4.99 28.92 -32.43
CA THR A 602 -5.31 27.98 -31.35
C THR A 602 -6.83 27.80 -31.15
N PHE A 603 -7.62 28.88 -31.24
CA PHE A 603 -9.06 28.87 -30.90
C PHE A 603 -9.98 29.20 -32.09
N GLY A 604 -9.43 29.53 -33.26
CA GLY A 604 -10.21 29.90 -34.45
C GLY A 604 -10.92 31.27 -34.35
N ARG A 605 -10.57 32.10 -33.36
CA ARG A 605 -11.19 33.41 -33.10
C ARG A 605 -10.13 34.47 -32.87
N GLU A 606 -10.31 35.63 -33.49
CA GLU A 606 -9.42 36.79 -33.32
C GLU A 606 -10.01 37.75 -32.27
N PRO A 607 -9.31 38.00 -31.16
CA PRO A 607 -9.80 38.90 -30.13
C PRO A 607 -9.75 40.37 -30.59
N GLU A 608 -10.91 41.03 -30.69
CA GLU A 608 -11.03 42.43 -31.15
C GLU A 608 -10.30 43.46 -30.26
N TYR A 609 -9.93 43.09 -29.03
CA TYR A 609 -9.27 43.97 -28.06
C TYR A 609 -7.74 43.89 -28.08
N LEU A 610 -7.15 42.93 -28.81
CA LEU A 610 -5.69 42.82 -28.93
C LEU A 610 -5.22 43.50 -30.20
N SER A 611 -4.40 44.54 -30.06
CA SER A 611 -3.66 45.12 -31.18
C SER A 611 -2.63 44.11 -31.72
N GLN A 612 -2.33 44.16 -33.02
CA GLN A 612 -1.28 43.35 -33.66
C GLN A 612 0.12 43.54 -33.05
N GLU A 613 0.32 44.61 -32.28
CA GLU A 613 1.57 44.93 -31.59
C GLU A 613 1.73 44.18 -30.25
N ILE A 614 0.68 43.51 -29.77
CA ILE A 614 0.74 42.69 -28.55
C ILE A 614 1.27 41.31 -28.90
N ARG A 615 2.50 41.04 -28.44
CA ARG A 615 3.20 39.77 -28.63
C ARG A 615 3.04 38.77 -27.49
N ILE A 616 3.46 37.53 -27.73
CA ILE A 616 3.44 36.41 -26.75
C ILE A 616 4.23 36.76 -25.47
N LYS A 617 5.26 37.60 -25.56
CA LYS A 617 5.98 38.13 -24.39
C LYS A 617 5.15 38.99 -23.43
N HIS A 618 3.94 39.43 -23.80
CA HIS A 618 3.09 40.25 -22.93
C HIS A 618 1.94 39.47 -22.28
N VAL A 619 1.81 38.16 -22.56
CA VAL A 619 0.66 37.32 -22.17
C VAL A 619 0.40 37.37 -20.66
N LYS A 620 1.46 37.27 -19.84
CA LYS A 620 1.37 37.32 -18.38
C LYS A 620 0.79 38.65 -17.90
N HIS A 621 1.30 39.77 -18.44
CA HIS A 621 0.85 41.11 -18.05
C HIS A 621 -0.58 41.40 -18.50
N VAL A 622 -0.96 40.94 -19.70
CA VAL A 622 -2.33 41.05 -20.21
C VAL A 622 -3.29 40.25 -19.35
N TRP A 623 -2.95 39.00 -18.99
CA TRP A 623 -3.80 38.19 -18.11
C TRP A 623 -4.02 38.85 -16.74
N LEU A 624 -2.96 39.37 -16.11
CA LEU A 624 -3.07 40.06 -14.82
C LEU A 624 -3.91 41.34 -14.91
N LEU A 625 -3.73 42.12 -15.98
CA LEU A 625 -4.48 43.34 -16.23
C LEU A 625 -5.98 43.06 -16.43
N LEU A 626 -6.33 42.00 -17.18
CA LEU A 626 -7.72 41.58 -17.35
C LEU A 626 -8.32 41.03 -16.07
N LYS A 627 -7.56 40.28 -15.26
CA LYS A 627 -8.04 39.77 -13.97
C LYS A 627 -8.28 40.93 -13.00
N TYR A 628 -7.40 41.93 -12.97
CA TYR A 628 -7.61 43.15 -12.20
C TYR A 628 -8.85 43.92 -12.66
N ALA A 629 -9.03 44.11 -13.98
CA ALA A 629 -10.21 44.76 -14.55
C ALA A 629 -11.51 43.99 -14.21
N GLN A 630 -11.48 42.65 -14.22
CA GLN A 630 -12.60 41.83 -13.77
C GLN A 630 -12.92 42.10 -12.29
N THR A 631 -11.92 42.13 -11.40
CA THR A 631 -12.16 42.41 -9.98
C THR A 631 -12.64 43.84 -9.70
N ASP A 632 -12.15 44.83 -10.46
CA ASP A 632 -12.63 46.22 -10.37
C ASP A 632 -14.10 46.34 -10.79
N LEU A 633 -14.52 45.61 -11.82
CA LEU A 633 -15.92 45.56 -12.27
C LEU A 633 -16.83 44.81 -11.28
N LEU A 634 -16.39 43.68 -10.74
CA LEU A 634 -17.15 42.92 -9.74
C LEU A 634 -17.41 43.77 -8.49
N MET A 635 -16.39 44.51 -8.03
CA MET A 635 -16.53 45.44 -6.91
C MET A 635 -17.53 46.57 -7.20
N LYS A 636 -17.50 47.17 -8.40
CA LYS A 636 -18.50 48.18 -8.83
C LYS A 636 -19.92 47.64 -8.91
N GLN A 637 -20.10 46.34 -9.14
CA GLN A 637 -21.40 45.66 -9.19
C GLN A 637 -21.83 45.07 -7.82
N HIS A 638 -21.09 45.36 -6.74
CA HIS A 638 -21.33 44.81 -5.41
C HIS A 638 -21.30 43.26 -5.36
N GLN A 639 -20.48 42.63 -6.20
CA GLN A 639 -20.21 41.20 -6.20
C GLN A 639 -18.85 40.90 -5.56
N GLU A 640 -18.69 39.74 -4.92
CA GLU A 640 -17.42 39.35 -4.28
C GLU A 640 -16.36 38.99 -5.34
N PRO A 641 -15.20 39.69 -5.38
CA PRO A 641 -14.22 39.54 -6.47
C PRO A 641 -13.33 38.29 -6.35
N PHE A 642 -13.23 37.68 -5.17
CA PHE A 642 -12.32 36.57 -4.88
C PHE A 642 -13.04 35.26 -4.53
N ASP A 643 -14.14 34.98 -5.21
CA ASP A 643 -14.93 33.76 -5.02
C ASP A 643 -14.22 32.45 -5.43
N ASP A 644 -13.01 32.54 -5.99
CA ASP A 644 -12.17 31.39 -6.32
C ASP A 644 -11.17 31.00 -5.20
N LEU A 645 -10.95 31.84 -4.17
CA LEU A 645 -9.96 31.56 -3.11
C LEU A 645 -10.43 30.51 -2.09
N PRO A 646 -9.55 29.70 -1.48
CA PRO A 646 -9.93 28.85 -0.34
C PRO A 646 -10.60 29.64 0.79
N ALA A 647 -11.55 29.03 1.49
CA ALA A 647 -12.31 29.67 2.57
C ALA A 647 -11.39 30.21 3.70
N GLU A 648 -10.24 29.58 3.90
CA GLU A 648 -9.21 29.94 4.88
C GLU A 648 -8.63 31.35 4.69
N TYR A 649 -8.78 31.95 3.49
CA TYR A 649 -8.28 33.30 3.17
C TYR A 649 -9.38 34.37 3.07
N ARG A 650 -10.60 34.07 3.54
CA ARG A 650 -11.78 34.94 3.45
C ARG A 650 -12.36 35.35 4.81
N ASP A 651 -11.56 35.24 5.87
CA ASP A 651 -12.02 35.60 7.22
C ASP A 651 -12.33 37.08 7.33
N ASN A 652 -13.38 37.40 8.10
CA ASN A 652 -13.80 38.78 8.35
C ASN A 652 -12.78 39.51 9.24
N ILE A 653 -12.65 40.81 9.02
CA ILE A 653 -11.76 41.69 9.80
C ILE A 653 -12.55 42.29 10.97
N ASN A 654 -11.96 42.29 12.16
CA ASN A 654 -12.56 42.92 13.35
C ASN A 654 -12.68 44.44 13.18
N GLN A 655 -13.65 45.06 13.86
CA GLN A 655 -13.92 46.50 13.75
C GLN A 655 -12.71 47.37 14.15
N ASP A 656 -11.94 46.98 15.16
CA ASP A 656 -10.74 47.72 15.60
C ASP A 656 -9.66 47.76 14.50
N LEU A 657 -9.46 46.64 13.80
CA LEU A 657 -8.51 46.54 12.68
C LEU A 657 -8.96 47.32 11.44
N LEU A 658 -10.28 47.43 11.22
CA LEU A 658 -10.83 48.27 10.15
C LEU A 658 -10.58 49.75 10.42
N ILE A 659 -10.68 50.18 11.68
CA ILE A 659 -10.36 51.56 12.09
C ILE A 659 -8.88 51.84 11.85
N ASP A 660 -7.98 50.94 12.27
CA ASP A 660 -6.55 51.06 12.03
C ASP A 660 -6.22 51.14 10.53
N LEU A 661 -6.83 50.29 9.69
CA LEU A 661 -6.65 50.35 8.23
C LEU A 661 -7.16 51.67 7.65
N SER A 662 -8.28 52.19 8.16
CA SER A 662 -8.84 53.47 7.71
C SER A 662 -7.94 54.66 8.02
N ASP A 663 -7.24 54.63 9.17
CA ASP A 663 -6.30 55.67 9.58
C ASP A 663 -5.00 55.63 8.76
N HIS A 664 -4.54 54.44 8.36
CA HIS A 664 -3.34 54.28 7.53
C HIS A 664 -3.57 54.69 6.06
N PHE A 665 -4.74 54.43 5.50
CA PHE A 665 -5.11 54.81 4.13
C PHE A 665 -5.94 56.10 4.07
N ARG A 666 -5.78 56.99 5.06
CA ARG A 666 -6.53 58.24 5.20
C ARG A 666 -6.26 59.26 4.08
N TYR A 667 -5.11 59.18 3.40
CA TYR A 667 -4.74 60.06 2.29
C TYR A 667 -4.67 59.31 0.96
N ASN A 668 -5.32 59.85 -0.06
CA ASN A 668 -5.32 59.32 -1.42
C ASN A 668 -3.92 59.52 -2.04
N SER A 669 -3.05 58.52 -1.89
CA SER A 669 -1.66 58.57 -2.36
C SER A 669 -1.45 57.62 -3.54
N PRO A 670 -0.56 57.96 -4.50
CA PRO A 670 -0.15 57.01 -5.55
C PRO A 670 0.40 55.70 -4.98
N LYS A 671 0.90 55.72 -3.74
CA LYS A 671 1.33 54.55 -2.97
C LYS A 671 0.18 53.58 -2.65
N THR A 672 -1.04 54.07 -2.44
CA THR A 672 -2.22 53.22 -2.15
C THR A 672 -2.60 52.38 -3.36
N LYS A 673 -2.54 52.96 -4.57
CA LYS A 673 -2.80 52.23 -5.82
C LYS A 673 -1.74 51.16 -6.09
N LYS A 674 -0.45 51.49 -5.87
CA LYS A 674 0.65 50.51 -5.99
C LYS A 674 0.47 49.35 -5.00
N PHE A 675 0.12 49.66 -3.75
CA PHE A 675 -0.13 48.65 -2.73
C PHE A 675 -1.31 47.73 -3.08
N LEU A 676 -2.42 48.28 -3.60
CA LEU A 676 -3.57 47.47 -4.06
C LEU A 676 -3.20 46.50 -5.18
N LEU A 677 -2.31 46.90 -6.09
CA LEU A 677 -1.80 46.03 -7.16
C LEU A 677 -0.90 44.93 -6.61
N GLN A 678 0.02 45.26 -5.69
CA GLN A 678 0.89 44.27 -5.06
C GLN A 678 0.11 43.25 -4.21
N LEU A 679 -0.89 43.71 -3.45
CA LEU A 679 -1.75 42.85 -2.66
C LEU A 679 -2.63 41.98 -3.56
N PHE A 680 -3.10 42.51 -4.69
CA PHE A 680 -3.84 41.74 -5.69
C PHE A 680 -2.98 40.62 -6.30
N ASP A 681 -1.76 40.95 -6.74
CA ASP A 681 -0.81 39.96 -7.26
C ASP A 681 -0.54 38.85 -6.23
N PHE A 682 -0.34 39.22 -4.97
CA PHE A 682 -0.18 38.26 -3.87
C PHE A 682 -1.41 37.38 -3.66
N ILE A 683 -2.62 37.93 -3.72
CA ILE A 683 -3.84 37.14 -3.56
C ILE A 683 -4.02 36.15 -4.71
N ILE A 684 -3.83 36.58 -5.96
CA ILE A 684 -4.07 35.74 -7.13
C ILE A 684 -2.94 34.74 -7.38
N ILE A 685 -1.69 35.16 -7.23
CA ILE A 685 -0.51 34.36 -7.56
C ILE A 685 0.04 33.67 -6.30
N GLY A 686 0.05 34.34 -5.15
CA GLY A 686 0.68 33.86 -3.91
C GLY A 686 -0.21 32.94 -3.06
N LEU A 687 -1.49 33.31 -2.87
CA LEU A 687 -2.44 32.57 -2.01
C LEU A 687 -3.15 31.43 -2.74
N ASN A 688 -3.18 31.44 -4.08
CA ASN A 688 -3.76 30.35 -4.88
C ASN A 688 -2.83 29.11 -4.97
N LYS A 689 -1.84 29.01 -4.07
CA LYS A 689 -1.03 27.82 -3.86
C LYS A 689 -1.89 26.72 -3.27
N ALA A 690 -2.50 25.92 -4.13
CA ALA A 690 -3.00 24.62 -3.72
C ALA A 690 -1.84 23.78 -3.16
N ALA A 691 -1.86 23.56 -1.84
CA ALA A 691 -1.33 22.38 -1.15
C ALA A 691 0.19 22.07 -1.18
N VAL A 692 1.10 23.02 -1.45
CA VAL A 692 2.56 22.74 -1.37
C VAL A 692 3.28 23.67 -0.39
N VAL A 693 3.41 23.17 0.85
CA VAL A 693 4.56 23.24 1.77
C VAL A 693 5.54 24.40 1.52
N GLN A 694 5.13 25.63 1.84
CA GLN A 694 6.08 26.70 2.16
C GLN A 694 5.51 27.55 3.29
N ASP A 695 6.31 27.75 4.34
CA ASP A 695 5.96 28.48 5.56
C ASP A 695 5.30 29.84 5.31
N SER A 696 5.52 30.49 4.15
CA SER A 696 4.98 31.81 3.82
C SER A 696 3.49 31.86 3.48
N ALA A 697 2.84 30.72 3.22
CA ALA A 697 1.42 30.63 2.84
C ALA A 697 0.50 30.21 4.00
N ASP A 698 1.00 30.13 5.24
CA ASP A 698 0.15 29.85 6.40
C ASP A 698 -0.88 30.99 6.60
N PRO A 699 -2.20 30.68 6.67
CA PRO A 699 -3.25 31.66 6.97
C PRO A 699 -3.00 32.48 8.25
N GLU A 700 -2.23 31.95 9.21
CA GLU A 700 -1.93 32.58 10.49
C GLU A 700 -0.77 33.58 10.45
N ASN A 701 0.02 33.61 9.37
CA ASN A 701 1.15 34.53 9.22
C ASN A 701 0.72 35.96 8.96
N SER A 702 1.59 36.91 9.31
CA SER A 702 1.43 38.33 8.98
C SER A 702 1.36 38.53 7.46
N ILE A 703 0.36 39.28 6.97
CA ILE A 703 0.25 39.64 5.54
C ILE A 703 1.54 40.32 5.06
N VAL A 704 2.16 41.14 5.91
CA VAL A 704 3.34 41.92 5.53
C VAL A 704 4.53 41.01 5.23
N GLU A 705 4.75 39.99 6.05
CA GLU A 705 5.85 39.03 5.89
C GLU A 705 5.60 38.11 4.69
N ALA A 706 4.35 37.68 4.51
CA ALA A 706 3.94 36.90 3.35
C ALA A 706 4.04 37.70 2.03
N LEU A 707 3.71 38.99 2.05
CA LEU A 707 3.84 39.89 0.91
C LEU A 707 5.31 40.16 0.56
N LYS A 708 6.17 40.42 1.55
CA LYS A 708 7.62 40.62 1.34
C LYS A 708 8.27 39.39 0.72
N THR A 709 7.95 38.19 1.26
CA THR A 709 8.46 36.93 0.70
C THR A 709 7.94 36.66 -0.71
N HIS A 710 6.71 37.08 -1.04
CA HIS A 710 6.18 36.98 -2.40
C HIS A 710 6.87 37.96 -3.37
N ILE A 711 7.12 39.21 -2.95
CA ILE A 711 7.82 40.23 -3.74
C ILE A 711 9.25 39.77 -4.05
N MET A 712 9.99 39.26 -3.06
CA MET A 712 11.34 38.72 -3.26
C MET A 712 11.40 37.53 -4.23
N LYS A 713 10.32 36.75 -4.35
CA LYS A 713 10.25 35.60 -5.26
C LYS A 713 9.79 35.96 -6.68
N SER A 714 9.18 37.13 -6.85
CA SER A 714 8.49 37.49 -8.10
C SER A 714 9.21 38.58 -8.89
N PHE A 715 10.18 39.28 -8.27
CA PHE A 715 10.93 40.39 -8.86
C PHE A 715 12.43 40.25 -8.59
N ASP A 716 13.25 40.84 -9.46
CA ASP A 716 14.70 40.96 -9.27
C ASP A 716 15.02 41.69 -7.96
N GLU A 717 16.15 41.33 -7.32
CA GLU A 717 16.51 41.82 -5.98
C GLU A 717 16.39 43.35 -5.84
N ILE A 718 16.87 44.12 -6.83
CA ILE A 718 16.85 45.59 -6.80
C ILE A 718 15.41 46.13 -6.81
N GLN A 719 14.54 45.59 -7.68
CA GLN A 719 13.14 46.00 -7.77
C GLN A 719 12.36 45.55 -6.52
N ALA A 720 12.70 44.37 -5.98
CA ALA A 720 12.08 43.86 -4.76
C ALA A 720 12.38 44.78 -3.56
N TYR A 721 13.62 45.26 -3.40
CA TYR A 721 13.97 46.19 -2.33
C TYR A 721 13.24 47.53 -2.44
N GLU A 722 13.15 48.12 -3.64
CA GLU A 722 12.38 49.37 -3.87
C GLU A 722 10.89 49.19 -3.54
N LEU A 723 10.29 48.07 -3.96
CA LEU A 723 8.89 47.76 -3.68
C LEU A 723 8.63 47.48 -2.20
N MET A 724 9.62 46.94 -1.48
CA MET A 724 9.54 46.69 -0.04
C MET A 724 9.66 47.96 0.81
N GLU A 725 10.48 48.94 0.40
CA GLU A 725 10.58 50.24 1.07
C GLU A 725 9.32 51.10 0.89
N GLU A 726 8.57 50.88 -0.19
CA GLU A 726 7.31 51.59 -0.47
C GLU A 726 6.08 51.01 0.25
N LEU A 727 6.21 49.89 0.97
CA LEU A 727 5.10 49.25 1.69
C LEU A 727 4.63 50.11 2.88
N PRO A 728 3.31 50.34 3.03
CA PRO A 728 2.78 51.02 4.20
C PRO A 728 3.00 50.17 5.46
N PRO A 729 3.26 50.78 6.63
CA PRO A 729 3.28 50.05 7.89
C PRO A 729 1.86 49.53 8.15
N LEU A 730 1.68 48.21 8.11
CA LEU A 730 0.39 47.57 8.38
C LEU A 730 0.40 46.99 9.80
N PRO A 731 -0.78 46.86 10.44
CA PRO A 731 -0.88 46.21 11.75
C PRO A 731 -0.36 44.78 11.70
N THR A 732 0.49 44.40 12.66
CA THR A 732 1.03 43.02 12.78
C THR A 732 -0.04 41.97 13.05
N GLN A 733 -1.23 42.40 13.47
CA GLN A 733 -2.41 41.59 13.71
C GLN A 733 -3.15 41.20 12.40
N LEU A 734 -2.81 41.84 11.27
CA LEU A 734 -3.39 41.53 9.97
C LEU A 734 -2.71 40.29 9.37
N LYS A 735 -3.45 39.19 9.30
CA LYS A 735 -2.96 37.87 8.87
C LYS A 735 -3.41 37.50 7.47
N ALA A 736 -2.70 36.58 6.81
CA ALA A 736 -3.01 36.11 5.45
C ALA A 736 -4.47 35.68 5.27
N ARG A 737 -5.11 35.13 6.31
CA ARG A 737 -6.55 34.82 6.33
C ARG A 737 -7.49 36.00 6.03
N HIS A 738 -7.04 37.23 6.28
CA HIS A 738 -7.82 38.45 6.08
C HIS A 738 -7.56 39.14 4.73
N ALA A 739 -6.70 38.58 3.86
CA ALA A 739 -6.19 39.27 2.67
C ALA A 739 -7.30 39.70 1.69
N SER A 740 -8.28 38.83 1.42
CA SER A 740 -9.43 39.13 0.54
C SER A 740 -10.24 40.34 1.04
N LYS A 741 -10.64 40.30 2.32
CA LYS A 741 -11.46 41.36 2.93
C LYS A 741 -10.67 42.66 3.12
N ALA A 742 -9.37 42.58 3.38
CA ALA A 742 -8.50 43.75 3.48
C ALA A 742 -8.40 44.47 2.13
N TRP A 743 -8.22 43.72 1.05
CA TRP A 743 -8.17 44.29 -0.30
C TRP A 743 -9.50 44.98 -0.67
N CYS A 744 -10.63 44.32 -0.42
CA CYS A 744 -11.96 44.89 -0.70
C CYS A 744 -12.22 46.19 0.06
N TYR A 745 -11.82 46.24 1.34
CA TYR A 745 -11.96 47.43 2.18
C TYR A 745 -11.10 48.60 1.68
N ILE A 746 -9.82 48.35 1.37
CA ILE A 746 -8.89 49.37 0.88
C ILE A 746 -9.32 49.88 -0.50
N TRP A 747 -9.80 49.00 -1.39
CA TRP A 747 -10.32 49.38 -2.70
C TRP A 747 -11.56 50.27 -2.57
N THR A 748 -12.48 49.96 -1.64
CA THR A 748 -13.69 50.76 -1.38
C THR A 748 -13.31 52.16 -0.88
N GLN A 749 -12.35 52.27 0.05
CA GLN A 749 -11.85 53.56 0.54
C GLN A 749 -11.12 54.37 -0.54
N TYR A 750 -10.44 53.70 -1.47
CA TYR A 750 -9.73 54.34 -2.58
C TYR A 750 -10.69 54.89 -3.64
N THR A 751 -11.75 54.15 -3.96
CA THR A 751 -12.72 54.53 -5.02
C THR A 751 -13.75 55.55 -4.55
N THR A 752 -14.31 55.40 -3.35
CA THR A 752 -15.25 56.38 -2.75
C THR A 752 -14.66 57.78 -2.53
N ARG A 753 -13.34 57.93 -2.58
CA ARG A 753 -12.63 59.22 -2.45
C ARG A 753 -12.07 59.74 -3.78
N ARG A 754 -12.35 59.05 -4.88
CA ARG A 754 -11.95 59.41 -6.26
C ARG A 754 -13.15 59.95 -7.05
N GLU A 755 -14.35 59.50 -6.72
CA GLU A 755 -15.63 60.21 -6.97
C GLU A 755 -15.74 61.43 -6.04
#